data_AF-D3MRS9-F1
#
_entry.id   AF-D3MRS9-F1
#
_cell.length_a   1.000
_cell.length_b   1.000
_cell.length_c   1.000
_cell.angle_alpha   90.00
_cell.angle_beta   90.00
_cell.angle_gamma   90.00
#
_symmetry.space_group_name_H-M   'P 1'
#
loop_
_entity.id
_entity.type
_entity.pdbx_description
1 polymer ?
#
loop_
_entity_poly.entity_id
_entity_poly.type
_entity_poly.pdbx_seq_one_letter_code
_entity_poly.pdbx_strand_id
1 'polypeptide(L)'
;MRRKLLTLLLAIATILQAIPMNIIAEQTENDYGVVGAYKAYSINNKLYEPKGDEGGVANDVIYIKKNNDNDANKGMPAYCFNAKKSIVDVYDSTPNFGDLTDPMPTYTKINGGINNKFVDLADEKRLKNNGELVSAVLKVIYNGYRENDGNRVEEIKDAYKTAYDDTVSDVEIYAATQKAIWYYTDSVKEFELNDDRIGKSITTKVLRLYRFLIGKDDHGLGLTLNEYTGAQTLDLYMPDRGQKDNALPYQNLLGTDLVDKKGSPDVKKYNIKVKKVDEEGNALLAGATLELKSEKNIIYRWKTDTTENNKLSNPRTFYLQPGRYTLSEVSPPEGYRKAEPKTFIVGEDGKVNGVTEIVMTNKKIPVMSIQVSKKWQDENGGKYNDTNFLTVNIKLKADGDVALDASGNIIKPILLFENNKWTYEFKNLPVYHPGKENLENEKFKYTVEELDIPEGFEWTEGRDTVITGNGNEKNEIYLVNKKKVETEEPKVQNEAHIHRIQVNKTWSDLNKKSKKPVYFELWKVVDGDESKVIDRDLVGGKLKNPVKLNEMTPSVAWNNVYVNEELTKKNFVFKVKEVDDKGNPWEDKENGYSKEDTKIIEVANATAKLFTVTNTYKKVDTEKNITISKVNIGGTELKDAKIEIRNESGDQLAKGKIDGEAGDLKWTSTETAKEIEIRPGTYTFYEEAAPEGYQKVTELKFKVDESGNVSLVDGFKGQNEDKTPATVTAKDDKLIITDKAKAKKQEVVVSKVSLSDDETKTVGVVGASIQIFEGEKAEGNPIHSWKTDGKDHTIPNLEVGKKYTFHEETAPTGLKAVTDFVFTVDEKGAVKLEKTSTTGEVKIEEGKLVVTDAIDYKKVVISKVKIGGTELKDAKIEIRNESGDQLAKGKIDGVAGDLKWTSTETAKEIELKPGTYVFHEEAAPKGYKAVNDVTFKVDENGKVEVV
;
A
#
# COMPACT_ATOMS: atom_id res chain seq x y z
N MET A 1 59.53 50.23 24.08
CA MET A 1 59.27 49.23 25.13
C MET A 1 58.33 48.15 24.57
N ARG A 2 58.42 46.93 25.13
CA ARG A 2 57.46 45.81 25.23
C ARG A 2 55.98 46.15 24.89
N ARG A 3 55.06 45.24 24.47
CA ARG A 3 55.00 43.82 24.02
C ARG A 3 53.51 43.58 23.60
N LYS A 4 53.07 42.63 22.77
CA LYS A 4 53.66 41.75 21.74
C LYS A 4 52.50 41.14 20.92
N LEU A 5 52.52 41.15 19.58
CA LEU A 5 51.78 40.16 18.77
C LEU A 5 52.59 39.78 17.52
N LEU A 6 52.57 38.50 17.19
CA LEU A 6 53.44 37.78 16.23
C LEU A 6 52.52 37.30 15.09
N THR A 7 52.70 37.65 13.81
CA THR A 7 53.47 36.89 12.79
C THR A 7 53.27 35.36 12.81
N LEU A 8 53.12 34.63 11.69
CA LEU A 8 53.31 34.97 10.26
C LEU A 8 52.45 34.07 9.34
N LEU A 9 52.31 34.48 8.08
CA LEU A 9 51.80 33.73 6.93
C LEU A 9 52.85 32.76 6.32
N LEU A 10 52.39 31.92 5.38
CA LEU A 10 53.12 31.39 4.20
C LEU A 10 54.05 30.16 4.35
N ALA A 11 53.67 29.05 3.69
CA ALA A 11 54.51 28.37 2.68
C ALA A 11 53.71 27.29 1.92
N ILE A 12 53.64 27.39 0.59
CA ILE A 12 53.26 26.31 -0.34
C ILE A 12 54.49 26.04 -1.20
N ALA A 13 54.96 24.79 -1.32
CA ALA A 13 55.60 24.23 -2.53
C ALA A 13 56.11 22.78 -2.35
N THR A 14 55.88 21.95 -3.37
CA THR A 14 56.50 20.61 -3.63
C THR A 14 56.14 19.49 -2.64
N ILE A 15 55.99 18.21 -3.03
CA ILE A 15 56.54 17.50 -4.20
C ILE A 15 55.44 16.76 -4.97
N LEU A 16 55.51 16.79 -6.31
CA LEU A 16 54.77 15.91 -7.20
C LEU A 16 55.68 14.71 -7.56
N GLN A 17 55.30 13.49 -7.19
CA GLN A 17 55.90 12.26 -7.74
C GLN A 17 54.80 11.26 -8.10
N ALA A 18 55.04 10.52 -9.19
CA ALA A 18 54.01 9.80 -9.92
C ALA A 18 53.42 8.60 -9.16
N ILE A 19 52.11 8.45 -9.26
CA ILE A 19 51.41 7.19 -9.01
C ILE A 19 51.03 6.63 -10.39
N PRO A 20 51.32 5.34 -10.69
CA PRO A 20 51.06 4.77 -12.00
C PRO A 20 49.57 4.72 -12.33
N MET A 21 49.23 4.85 -13.62
CA MET A 21 47.94 4.40 -14.13
C MET A 21 47.85 2.89 -13.94
N ASN A 22 47.17 2.47 -12.88
CA ASN A 22 46.67 1.11 -12.73
C ASN A 22 45.16 1.17 -12.68
N ILE A 23 44.56 0.65 -13.76
CA ILE A 23 43.32 -0.14 -13.83
C ILE A 23 42.30 0.19 -12.73
N ILE A 24 41.16 0.75 -13.14
CA ILE A 24 39.95 0.84 -12.32
C ILE A 24 39.49 -0.59 -11.98
N ALA A 25 39.92 -1.07 -10.81
CA ALA A 25 39.18 -2.06 -10.06
C ALA A 25 38.20 -1.29 -9.17
N GLU A 26 36.92 -1.61 -9.29
CA GLU A 26 35.83 -1.01 -8.53
C GLU A 26 35.99 -1.36 -7.04
N GLN A 27 36.66 -0.49 -6.28
CA GLN A 27 36.75 -0.63 -4.83
C GLN A 27 35.39 -0.30 -4.22
N THR A 28 34.68 -1.34 -3.78
CA THR A 28 33.49 -1.18 -2.95
C THR A 28 33.86 -0.46 -1.65
N GLU A 29 33.36 0.77 -1.46
CA GLU A 29 33.56 1.52 -0.21
C GLU A 29 32.91 0.73 0.94
N ASN A 30 33.74 0.22 1.85
CA ASN A 30 33.28 -0.60 2.97
C ASN A 30 32.48 0.26 3.96
N ASP A 31 31.18 0.00 4.04
CA ASP A 31 30.19 0.72 4.85
C ASP A 31 29.83 0.01 6.16
N TYR A 32 30.56 -1.04 6.54
CA TYR A 32 30.41 -1.67 7.86
C TYR A 32 30.72 -0.69 9.00
N GLY A 33 29.82 -0.60 9.98
CA GLY A 33 29.94 0.29 11.14
C GLY A 33 29.67 1.77 10.87
N VAL A 34 29.16 2.13 9.68
CA VAL A 34 28.79 3.52 9.36
C VAL A 34 27.38 3.83 9.87
N VAL A 35 27.27 4.75 10.82
CA VAL A 35 26.00 5.13 11.47
C VAL A 35 25.03 5.75 10.48
N GLY A 36 23.79 5.24 10.46
CA GLY A 36 22.74 5.70 9.57
C GLY A 36 23.04 5.50 8.10
N ALA A 37 23.89 4.53 7.73
CA ALA A 37 24.19 4.24 6.32
C ALA A 37 23.04 3.56 5.58
N TYR A 38 22.09 2.95 6.30
CA TYR A 38 20.94 2.25 5.74
C TYR A 38 19.62 2.77 6.32
N LYS A 39 18.52 2.55 5.60
CA LYS A 39 17.12 2.82 5.98
C LYS A 39 16.25 1.61 5.66
N ALA A 40 15.25 1.30 6.48
CA ALA A 40 14.37 0.14 6.27
C ALA A 40 12.88 0.42 6.49
N TYR A 41 12.02 -0.35 5.82
CA TYR A 41 10.55 -0.15 5.79
C TYR A 41 9.78 -1.38 5.30
N SER A 42 8.45 -1.32 5.42
CA SER A 42 7.48 -2.24 4.79
C SER A 42 6.44 -1.44 3.99
N ILE A 43 5.71 -2.11 3.09
CA ILE A 43 4.72 -1.51 2.17
C ILE A 43 3.26 -1.93 2.52
N ASN A 44 3.06 -2.73 3.58
CA ASN A 44 1.75 -3.22 3.99
C ASN A 44 1.63 -3.31 5.52
N ASN A 45 0.52 -2.78 6.06
CA ASN A 45 0.22 -2.79 7.49
C ASN A 45 -0.01 -4.19 8.09
N LYS A 46 -0.14 -5.23 7.26
CA LYS A 46 -0.18 -6.64 7.65
C LYS A 46 1.17 -7.34 7.56
N LEU A 47 2.25 -6.68 7.98
CA LEU A 47 3.58 -7.32 8.09
C LEU A 47 3.55 -8.52 9.04
N TYR A 48 2.84 -8.39 10.17
CA TYR A 48 2.47 -9.47 11.11
C TYR A 48 0.96 -9.35 11.45
N GLU A 49 0.32 -10.44 11.88
CA GLU A 49 -1.14 -10.45 12.08
C GLU A 49 -1.55 -9.48 13.19
N PRO A 50 -2.45 -8.51 12.92
CA PRO A 50 -3.04 -7.69 13.98
C PRO A 50 -3.81 -8.59 14.95
N LYS A 51 -3.75 -8.27 16.24
CA LYS A 51 -4.37 -9.07 17.31
C LYS A 51 -5.89 -9.07 17.20
N GLY A 52 -6.44 -10.02 16.43
CA GLY A 52 -7.89 -10.14 16.18
C GLY A 52 -8.32 -10.25 14.71
N ASP A 53 -7.37 -10.29 13.74
CA ASP A 53 -7.70 -10.71 12.37
C ASP A 53 -7.67 -12.25 12.30
N GLU A 54 -8.74 -12.85 11.75
CA GLU A 54 -8.89 -14.32 11.61
C GLU A 54 -8.87 -14.77 10.13
N GLY A 55 -8.71 -13.83 9.19
CA GLY A 55 -8.96 -14.08 7.76
C GLY A 55 -7.83 -13.68 6.80
N GLY A 56 -6.61 -13.44 7.29
CA GLY A 56 -5.52 -12.93 6.45
C GLY A 56 -4.12 -13.42 6.83
N VAL A 57 -3.44 -14.03 5.87
CA VAL A 57 -2.00 -14.32 5.97
C VAL A 57 -1.19 -13.03 6.02
N ALA A 58 -0.72 -12.66 7.21
CA ALA A 58 0.09 -11.47 7.39
C ALA A 58 1.54 -11.71 6.99
N ASN A 59 1.86 -11.35 5.74
CA ASN A 59 3.17 -11.51 5.14
C ASN A 59 3.43 -10.30 4.21
N ASP A 60 4.36 -9.44 4.57
CA ASP A 60 4.96 -8.44 3.68
C ASP A 60 6.49 -8.47 3.84
N VAL A 61 7.20 -7.92 2.88
CA VAL A 61 8.66 -7.95 2.83
C VAL A 61 9.23 -6.71 3.51
N ILE A 62 10.17 -6.90 4.43
CA ILE A 62 10.97 -5.79 4.97
C ILE A 62 12.04 -5.47 3.93
N TYR A 63 12.06 -4.23 3.47
CA TYR A 63 13.05 -3.73 2.52
C TYR A 63 14.10 -2.90 3.23
N ILE A 64 15.37 -3.09 2.89
CA ILE A 64 16.50 -2.29 3.37
C ILE A 64 17.30 -1.69 2.21
N LYS A 65 17.66 -0.41 2.31
CA LYS A 65 18.28 0.38 1.24
C LYS A 65 19.35 1.29 1.82
N LYS A 66 20.34 1.70 1.03
CA LYS A 66 21.31 2.72 1.48
C LYS A 66 20.57 4.04 1.75
N ASN A 67 20.94 4.73 2.81
CA ASN A 67 20.20 5.91 3.28
C ASN A 67 20.27 7.06 2.25
N ASN A 68 21.42 7.23 1.61
CA ASN A 68 21.68 8.21 0.54
C ASN A 68 21.18 7.78 -0.85
N ASP A 69 20.66 6.56 -1.00
CA ASP A 69 20.07 6.09 -2.25
C ASP A 69 18.60 6.54 -2.31
N ASN A 70 18.30 7.41 -3.28
CA ASN A 70 17.00 8.03 -3.48
C ASN A 70 16.24 7.47 -4.69
N ASP A 71 16.73 6.38 -5.31
CA ASP A 71 16.01 5.69 -6.38
C ASP A 71 14.68 5.14 -5.83
N ALA A 72 13.60 5.29 -6.60
CA ALA A 72 12.26 4.79 -6.27
C ALA A 72 12.16 3.25 -6.29
N ASN A 73 13.17 2.56 -6.83
CA ASN A 73 13.28 1.11 -6.72
C ASN A 73 13.32 0.64 -5.27
N LYS A 74 12.65 -0.50 -5.01
CA LYS A 74 12.59 -1.15 -3.70
C LYS A 74 14.00 -1.41 -3.15
N GLY A 75 14.12 -1.43 -1.83
CA GLY A 75 15.32 -1.93 -1.16
C GLY A 75 15.53 -3.43 -1.39
N MET A 76 16.65 -3.95 -0.91
CA MET A 76 16.90 -5.39 -0.84
C MET A 76 15.97 -6.02 0.22
N PRO A 77 15.47 -7.25 0.03
CA PRO A 77 14.72 -7.95 1.07
C PRO A 77 15.63 -8.21 2.29
N ALA A 78 15.06 -8.06 3.47
CA ALA A 78 15.67 -8.38 4.75
C ALA A 78 14.65 -9.05 5.66
N TYR A 79 15.11 -9.74 6.69
CA TYR A 79 14.26 -10.40 7.68
C TYR A 79 14.37 -9.73 9.04
N CYS A 80 13.28 -9.77 9.82
CA CYS A 80 13.36 -9.53 11.25
C CYS A 80 14.22 -10.60 11.93
N PHE A 81 15.17 -10.17 12.75
CA PHE A 81 16.04 -11.04 13.55
C PHE A 81 15.57 -11.17 15.02
N ASN A 82 14.52 -10.43 15.43
CA ASN A 82 14.03 -10.37 16.82
C ASN A 82 12.50 -10.24 16.88
N ALA A 83 11.80 -11.37 17.05
CA ALA A 83 10.34 -11.46 17.00
C ALA A 83 9.58 -10.63 18.07
N LYS A 84 10.24 -10.24 19.16
CA LYS A 84 9.62 -9.46 20.26
C LYS A 84 9.91 -7.96 20.21
N LYS A 85 10.66 -7.50 19.21
CA LYS A 85 11.00 -6.08 19.01
C LYS A 85 10.05 -5.43 18.01
N SER A 86 10.11 -4.11 17.92
CA SER A 86 9.25 -3.34 17.05
C SER A 86 9.60 -3.51 15.57
N ILE A 87 8.56 -3.55 14.74
CA ILE A 87 8.65 -3.59 13.29
C ILE A 87 9.19 -2.28 12.71
N VAL A 88 9.78 -2.35 11.51
CA VAL A 88 10.13 -1.17 10.71
C VAL A 88 8.91 -0.29 10.44
N ASP A 89 9.13 1.00 10.16
CA ASP A 89 8.04 1.91 9.79
C ASP A 89 7.36 1.42 8.50
N VAL A 90 6.03 1.43 8.50
CA VAL A 90 5.19 0.87 7.43
C VAL A 90 4.51 2.00 6.67
N TYR A 91 4.44 1.85 5.34
CA TYR A 91 3.86 2.81 4.39
C TYR A 91 2.86 2.08 3.50
N ASP A 92 1.92 2.79 2.87
CA ASP A 92 0.92 2.16 1.98
C ASP A 92 1.45 1.88 0.56
N SER A 93 2.65 2.37 0.24
CA SER A 93 3.34 2.20 -1.05
C SER A 93 4.87 2.35 -0.86
N THR A 94 5.68 2.06 -1.89
CA THR A 94 7.13 2.37 -1.84
C THR A 94 7.33 3.87 -1.61
N PRO A 95 7.98 4.31 -0.52
CA PRO A 95 8.06 5.73 -0.21
C PRO A 95 8.92 6.50 -1.21
N ASN A 96 8.47 7.68 -1.65
CA ASN A 96 9.31 8.59 -2.43
C ASN A 96 10.41 9.16 -1.51
N PHE A 97 11.58 8.52 -1.54
CA PHE A 97 12.72 8.83 -0.68
C PHE A 97 13.24 10.28 -0.79
N GLY A 98 12.96 10.98 -1.90
CA GLY A 98 13.37 12.38 -2.10
C GLY A 98 12.50 13.38 -1.33
N ASP A 99 11.23 13.06 -1.07
CA ASP A 99 10.22 13.99 -0.53
C ASP A 99 9.75 13.63 0.90
N LEU A 100 10.47 12.73 1.59
CA LEU A 100 10.12 12.29 2.94
C LEU A 100 10.21 13.42 3.98
N THR A 101 9.06 13.79 4.54
CA THR A 101 8.94 14.76 5.64
C THR A 101 9.28 14.15 7.01
N ASP A 102 9.15 12.83 7.16
CA ASP A 102 9.61 12.02 8.30
C ASP A 102 10.58 10.94 7.79
N PRO A 103 11.88 11.01 8.10
CA PRO A 103 12.87 10.06 7.61
C PRO A 103 12.78 8.72 8.35
N MET A 104 12.85 7.68 7.54
CA MET A 104 12.74 6.26 7.91
C MET A 104 13.71 5.84 9.03
N PRO A 105 13.44 4.71 9.72
CA PRO A 105 14.35 4.20 10.73
C PRO A 105 15.67 3.83 10.07
N THR A 106 16.75 4.38 10.61
CA THR A 106 18.10 4.23 10.08
C THR A 106 18.84 3.12 10.81
N TYR A 107 19.75 2.47 10.08
CA TYR A 107 20.47 1.27 10.51
C TYR A 107 21.96 1.37 10.20
N THR A 108 22.75 0.79 11.11
CA THR A 108 24.18 0.53 10.94
C THR A 108 24.38 -0.92 10.51
N LYS A 109 25.04 -1.16 9.38
CA LYS A 109 25.35 -2.51 8.89
C LYS A 109 26.59 -3.09 9.58
N ILE A 110 26.54 -4.38 9.92
CA ILE A 110 27.66 -5.17 10.46
C ILE A 110 27.71 -6.54 9.78
N ASN A 111 28.89 -7.16 9.73
CA ASN A 111 29.04 -8.54 9.28
C ASN A 111 28.67 -9.49 10.42
N GLY A 112 27.61 -10.29 10.29
CA GLY A 112 27.10 -11.08 11.42
C GLY A 112 27.92 -12.35 11.72
N GLY A 113 28.65 -12.88 10.74
CA GLY A 113 29.52 -14.04 10.92
C GLY A 113 30.85 -13.77 11.63
N ILE A 114 31.07 -12.54 12.11
CA ILE A 114 32.25 -12.11 12.87
C ILE A 114 31.89 -11.93 14.34
N ASN A 115 32.82 -12.33 15.22
CA ASN A 115 32.62 -12.39 16.68
C ASN A 115 31.38 -13.25 17.02
N ASN A 116 30.64 -12.92 18.07
CA ASN A 116 29.44 -13.64 18.50
C ASN A 116 28.13 -12.95 18.08
N LYS A 117 28.15 -12.11 17.03
CA LYS A 117 27.06 -11.14 16.75
C LYS A 117 25.67 -11.78 16.56
N PHE A 118 25.54 -12.95 15.94
CA PHE A 118 24.26 -13.66 15.83
C PHE A 118 23.73 -14.05 17.22
N VAL A 119 24.58 -14.64 18.06
CA VAL A 119 24.23 -15.06 19.43
C VAL A 119 24.00 -13.87 20.36
N ASP A 120 24.75 -12.78 20.20
CA ASP A 120 24.65 -11.59 21.05
C ASP A 120 23.39 -10.76 20.74
N LEU A 121 22.94 -10.74 19.47
CA LEU A 121 21.79 -9.94 19.01
C LEU A 121 20.46 -10.70 18.96
N ALA A 122 20.48 -12.03 19.10
CA ALA A 122 19.27 -12.88 19.17
C ALA A 122 18.71 -12.95 20.61
N ASP A 123 17.43 -12.62 20.76
CA ASP A 123 16.77 -12.44 22.07
C ASP A 123 16.58 -13.78 22.81
N GLU A 124 15.96 -14.77 22.16
CA GLU A 124 15.67 -16.10 22.73
C GLU A 124 16.27 -17.23 21.88
N LYS A 125 17.54 -17.07 21.48
CA LYS A 125 18.30 -18.04 20.67
C LYS A 125 18.12 -19.51 21.09
N ARG A 126 17.74 -20.36 20.13
CA ARG A 126 17.62 -21.82 20.31
C ARG A 126 18.98 -22.50 20.43
N LEU A 127 19.98 -21.97 19.73
CA LEU A 127 21.36 -22.46 19.71
C LEU A 127 22.26 -21.44 20.43
N LYS A 128 23.05 -21.91 21.39
CA LYS A 128 23.91 -21.04 22.23
C LYS A 128 25.30 -20.79 21.64
N ASN A 129 25.75 -21.65 20.73
CA ASN A 129 27.00 -21.50 20.00
C ASN A 129 26.79 -20.61 18.77
N ASN A 130 27.65 -19.61 18.57
CA ASN A 130 27.51 -18.68 17.46
C ASN A 130 27.72 -19.35 16.09
N GLY A 131 28.65 -20.29 15.97
CA GLY A 131 28.86 -21.04 14.74
C GLY A 131 27.65 -21.89 14.37
N GLU A 132 27.07 -22.61 15.34
CA GLU A 132 25.86 -23.42 15.13
C GLU A 132 24.65 -22.56 14.74
N LEU A 133 24.45 -21.40 15.41
CA LEU A 133 23.36 -20.48 15.09
C LEU A 133 23.54 -19.84 13.70
N VAL A 134 24.75 -19.42 13.34
CA VAL A 134 25.08 -18.90 12.01
C VAL A 134 24.83 -19.96 10.94
N SER A 135 25.27 -21.21 11.13
CA SER A 135 25.01 -22.30 10.18
C SER A 135 23.52 -22.61 10.04
N ALA A 136 22.77 -22.65 11.14
CA ALA A 136 21.32 -22.92 11.10
C ALA A 136 20.54 -21.82 10.36
N VAL A 137 20.87 -20.55 10.60
CA VAL A 137 20.21 -19.44 9.90
C VAL A 137 20.67 -19.33 8.44
N LEU A 138 21.95 -19.58 8.13
CA LEU A 138 22.43 -19.71 6.74
C LEU A 138 21.70 -20.83 6.01
N LYS A 139 21.47 -21.97 6.66
CA LYS A 139 20.68 -23.08 6.12
C LYS A 139 19.25 -22.64 5.81
N VAL A 140 18.58 -21.89 6.71
CA VAL A 140 17.25 -21.34 6.44
C VAL A 140 17.26 -20.40 5.23
N ILE A 141 18.17 -19.42 5.18
CA ILE A 141 18.26 -18.44 4.09
C ILE A 141 18.64 -19.09 2.75
N TYR A 142 19.55 -20.06 2.76
CA TYR A 142 19.97 -20.77 1.54
C TYR A 142 18.85 -21.61 0.92
N ASN A 143 17.99 -22.20 1.75
CA ASN A 143 16.88 -23.05 1.33
C ASN A 143 15.53 -22.32 1.27
N GLY A 144 15.47 -21.04 1.63
CA GLY A 144 14.27 -20.20 1.65
C GLY A 144 14.28 -19.12 0.58
N TYR A 145 13.56 -18.03 0.84
CA TYR A 145 13.45 -16.91 -0.10
C TYR A 145 14.65 -15.97 -0.03
N ARG A 146 15.24 -15.70 -1.20
CA ARG A 146 16.19 -14.61 -1.49
C ARG A 146 16.11 -14.26 -2.98
N GLU A 147 16.28 -12.99 -3.32
CA GLU A 147 16.16 -12.52 -4.72
C GLU A 147 17.44 -12.73 -5.55
N ASN A 148 18.60 -12.91 -4.91
CA ASN A 148 19.90 -13.05 -5.58
C ASN A 148 20.05 -14.35 -6.39
N ASP A 149 21.01 -14.36 -7.32
CA ASP A 149 21.33 -15.51 -8.17
C ASP A 149 21.55 -16.83 -7.40
N GLY A 150 21.19 -17.93 -8.08
CA GLY A 150 21.27 -19.29 -7.53
C GLY A 150 20.38 -19.56 -6.32
N ASN A 151 19.33 -18.75 -6.11
CA ASN A 151 18.29 -19.03 -5.12
C ASN A 151 17.47 -20.28 -5.48
N ARG A 152 16.67 -20.76 -4.52
CA ARG A 152 15.82 -21.95 -4.69
C ARG A 152 14.33 -21.58 -4.82
N VAL A 153 13.98 -20.33 -5.09
CA VAL A 153 12.58 -19.86 -5.06
C VAL A 153 11.72 -20.60 -6.09
N GLU A 154 12.18 -20.71 -7.34
CA GLU A 154 11.45 -21.47 -8.37
C GLU A 154 11.45 -22.98 -8.10
N GLU A 155 12.54 -23.55 -7.57
CA GLU A 155 12.60 -24.96 -7.17
C GLU A 155 11.55 -25.28 -6.08
N ILE A 156 11.37 -24.36 -5.12
CA ILE A 156 10.36 -24.47 -4.07
C ILE A 156 8.94 -24.39 -4.65
N LYS A 157 8.71 -23.48 -5.61
CA LYS A 157 7.41 -23.36 -6.30
C LYS A 157 7.07 -24.62 -7.09
N ASP A 158 8.02 -25.13 -7.86
CA ASP A 158 7.85 -26.33 -8.69
C ASP A 158 7.64 -27.59 -7.82
N ALA A 159 8.40 -27.73 -6.73
CA ALA A 159 8.20 -28.82 -5.77
C ALA A 159 6.84 -28.75 -5.06
N TYR A 160 6.43 -27.55 -4.61
CA TYR A 160 5.12 -27.35 -3.99
C TYR A 160 3.98 -27.69 -4.96
N LYS A 161 4.10 -27.24 -6.22
CA LYS A 161 3.15 -27.56 -7.30
C LYS A 161 3.11 -29.06 -7.61
N THR A 162 4.26 -29.72 -7.64
CA THR A 162 4.35 -31.17 -7.90
C THR A 162 3.73 -31.99 -6.76
N ALA A 163 3.94 -31.57 -5.51
CA ALA A 163 3.46 -32.29 -4.34
C ALA A 163 1.95 -32.11 -4.06
N TYR A 164 1.37 -30.96 -4.44
CA TYR A 164 0.02 -30.58 -3.99
C TYR A 164 -0.94 -30.09 -5.09
N ASP A 165 -0.52 -30.04 -6.36
CA ASP A 165 -1.27 -29.46 -7.50
C ASP A 165 -1.78 -28.02 -7.23
N ASP A 166 -0.97 -27.25 -6.51
CA ASP A 166 -1.30 -25.92 -5.99
C ASP A 166 -0.05 -25.02 -6.03
N THR A 167 -0.22 -23.70 -6.07
CA THR A 167 0.89 -22.75 -6.18
C THR A 167 1.22 -22.09 -4.84
N VAL A 168 2.45 -21.63 -4.69
CA VAL A 168 2.90 -20.82 -3.55
C VAL A 168 3.61 -19.56 -4.07
N SER A 169 3.33 -18.42 -3.43
CA SER A 169 3.85 -17.12 -3.82
C SER A 169 5.19 -16.78 -3.14
N ASP A 170 5.95 -15.85 -3.73
CA ASP A 170 7.19 -15.31 -3.15
C ASP A 170 7.00 -14.85 -1.70
N VAL A 171 5.88 -14.18 -1.45
CA VAL A 171 5.48 -13.66 -0.14
C VAL A 171 5.25 -14.79 0.88
N GLU A 172 4.71 -15.94 0.46
CA GLU A 172 4.52 -17.12 1.31
C GLU A 172 5.82 -17.90 1.57
N ILE A 173 6.76 -17.89 0.61
CA ILE A 173 8.10 -18.47 0.83
C ILE A 173 8.92 -17.56 1.76
N TYR A 174 8.85 -16.23 1.58
CA TYR A 174 9.42 -15.24 2.49
C TYR A 174 8.83 -15.41 3.90
N ALA A 175 7.51 -15.60 4.02
CA ALA A 175 6.83 -15.86 5.29
C ALA A 175 7.37 -17.07 6.05
N ALA A 176 7.50 -18.20 5.35
CA ALA A 176 8.05 -19.42 5.90
C ALA A 176 9.51 -19.23 6.33
N THR A 177 10.28 -18.49 5.54
CA THR A 177 11.69 -18.14 5.83
C THR A 177 11.80 -17.26 7.08
N GLN A 178 10.97 -16.23 7.21
CA GLN A 178 10.89 -15.36 8.40
C GLN A 178 10.58 -16.15 9.67
N LYS A 179 9.62 -17.08 9.62
CA LYS A 179 9.23 -17.93 10.76
C LYS A 179 10.33 -18.93 11.10
N ALA A 180 11.00 -19.50 10.09
CA ALA A 180 12.17 -20.37 10.28
C ALA A 180 13.38 -19.66 10.90
N ILE A 181 13.60 -18.37 10.60
CA ILE A 181 14.63 -17.56 11.29
C ILE A 181 14.30 -17.44 12.78
N TRP A 182 13.07 -17.04 13.12
CA TRP A 182 12.62 -16.90 14.51
C TRP A 182 12.59 -18.21 15.30
N TYR A 183 12.39 -19.35 14.65
CA TYR A 183 12.58 -20.65 15.29
C TYR A 183 13.99 -20.78 15.88
N TYR A 184 15.02 -20.20 15.25
CA TYR A 184 16.40 -20.22 15.74
C TYR A 184 16.79 -18.99 16.58
N THR A 185 16.34 -17.78 16.24
CA THR A 185 16.73 -16.52 16.93
C THR A 185 15.88 -16.21 18.17
N ASP A 186 14.65 -16.70 18.23
CA ASP A 186 13.64 -16.35 19.23
C ASP A 186 12.97 -17.59 19.87
N SER A 187 13.49 -18.79 19.60
CA SER A 187 12.98 -20.10 20.06
C SER A 187 11.48 -20.32 19.84
N VAL A 188 10.90 -19.64 18.86
CA VAL A 188 9.51 -19.78 18.43
C VAL A 188 9.18 -21.26 18.16
N LYS A 189 8.00 -21.72 18.59
CA LYS A 189 7.64 -23.15 18.55
C LYS A 189 7.44 -23.65 17.11
N GLU A 190 7.53 -24.96 16.92
CA GLU A 190 7.28 -25.64 15.64
C GLU A 190 5.85 -25.40 15.13
N PHE A 191 4.86 -25.39 16.04
CA PHE A 191 3.49 -24.94 15.78
C PHE A 191 2.82 -24.63 17.13
N GLU A 192 2.12 -23.50 17.22
CA GLU A 192 1.25 -23.17 18.35
C GLU A 192 0.11 -22.28 17.85
N LEU A 193 -1.13 -22.75 17.99
CA LEU A 193 -2.31 -21.94 17.73
C LEU A 193 -2.31 -20.74 18.68
N ASN A 194 -2.46 -19.53 18.15
CA ASN A 194 -2.41 -18.26 18.90
C ASN A 194 -1.02 -17.84 19.44
N ASP A 195 0.10 -18.21 18.80
CA ASP A 195 1.36 -17.49 19.05
C ASP A 195 1.29 -16.10 18.39
N ASP A 196 1.11 -15.06 19.22
CA ASP A 196 1.07 -13.63 18.86
C ASP A 196 2.24 -13.19 17.94
N ARG A 197 3.34 -13.95 17.85
CA ARG A 197 4.51 -13.66 17.00
C ARG A 197 4.48 -14.39 15.66
N ILE A 198 3.83 -15.55 15.57
CA ILE A 198 3.75 -16.37 14.33
C ILE A 198 2.56 -15.91 13.48
N GLY A 199 1.51 -15.42 14.13
CA GLY A 199 0.17 -15.29 13.58
C GLY A 199 -0.74 -16.36 14.15
N LYS A 200 -1.99 -15.98 14.44
CA LYS A 200 -3.08 -16.88 14.79
C LYS A 200 -3.48 -17.78 13.62
N SER A 201 -3.27 -17.33 12.37
CA SER A 201 -3.72 -18.00 11.14
C SER A 201 -2.60 -18.29 10.12
N ILE A 202 -1.58 -19.06 10.51
CA ILE A 202 -0.62 -19.60 9.53
C ILE A 202 -1.33 -20.56 8.55
N THR A 203 -1.31 -20.27 7.25
CA THR A 203 -1.88 -21.18 6.25
C THR A 203 -1.08 -22.47 6.14
N THR A 204 -1.76 -23.53 5.74
CA THR A 204 -1.15 -24.84 5.45
C THR A 204 0.02 -24.74 4.46
N LYS A 205 -0.05 -23.80 3.49
CA LYS A 205 1.05 -23.52 2.54
C LYS A 205 2.32 -23.06 3.26
N VAL A 206 2.22 -22.00 4.05
CA VAL A 206 3.34 -21.42 4.81
C VAL A 206 3.83 -22.40 5.89
N LEU A 207 2.92 -23.17 6.52
CA LEU A 207 3.29 -24.18 7.52
C LEU A 207 4.13 -25.32 6.92
N ARG A 208 3.77 -25.85 5.75
CA ARG A 208 4.55 -26.90 5.06
C ARG A 208 5.97 -26.43 4.76
N LEU A 209 6.11 -25.24 4.16
CA LEU A 209 7.41 -24.65 3.86
C LEU A 209 8.21 -24.33 5.14
N TYR A 210 7.57 -23.81 6.19
CA TYR A 210 8.21 -23.53 7.47
C TYR A 210 8.79 -24.81 8.09
N ARG A 211 8.01 -25.90 8.13
CA ARG A 211 8.45 -27.21 8.63
C ARG A 211 9.64 -27.77 7.84
N PHE A 212 9.58 -27.69 6.50
CA PHE A 212 10.71 -28.02 5.64
C PHE A 212 11.99 -27.25 6.03
N LEU A 213 11.90 -25.92 6.15
CA LEU A 213 13.06 -25.05 6.43
C LEU A 213 13.72 -25.32 7.80
N ILE A 214 12.98 -25.81 8.79
CA ILE A 214 13.51 -26.21 10.11
C ILE A 214 13.88 -27.70 10.21
N GLY A 215 13.83 -28.46 9.11
CA GLY A 215 14.19 -29.88 9.07
C GLY A 215 13.18 -30.80 9.75
N LYS A 216 11.89 -30.45 9.69
CA LYS A 216 10.76 -31.27 10.14
C LYS A 216 10.06 -31.89 8.94
N ASP A 217 9.09 -32.77 9.20
CA ASP A 217 8.24 -33.39 8.18
C ASP A 217 7.66 -32.30 7.25
N ASP A 218 8.07 -32.38 5.98
CA ASP A 218 7.76 -31.45 4.89
C ASP A 218 6.40 -31.75 4.23
N HIS A 219 5.72 -32.81 4.71
CA HIS A 219 4.47 -33.35 4.21
C HIS A 219 4.52 -33.84 2.75
N GLY A 220 5.71 -34.20 2.26
CA GLY A 220 5.90 -34.77 0.92
C GLY A 220 6.31 -33.74 -0.15
N LEU A 221 6.88 -32.60 0.24
CA LEU A 221 7.46 -31.64 -0.72
C LEU A 221 8.58 -32.25 -1.57
N GLY A 222 9.31 -33.23 -1.03
CA GLY A 222 10.38 -33.93 -1.77
C GLY A 222 11.65 -33.09 -1.97
N LEU A 223 11.72 -31.92 -1.32
CA LEU A 223 12.87 -31.03 -1.35
C LEU A 223 13.96 -31.55 -0.39
N THR A 224 15.21 -31.59 -0.86
CA THR A 224 16.35 -31.81 0.04
C THR A 224 16.69 -30.50 0.76
N LEU A 225 16.77 -30.54 2.10
CA LEU A 225 17.19 -29.40 2.92
C LEU A 225 18.72 -29.34 3.04
N ASN A 226 19.35 -28.62 2.12
CA ASN A 226 20.81 -28.63 1.92
C ASN A 226 21.56 -27.82 3.00
N GLU A 227 22.69 -28.32 3.48
CA GLU A 227 23.61 -27.50 4.28
C GLU A 227 24.27 -26.42 3.42
N TYR A 228 24.47 -25.22 3.98
CA TYR A 228 25.28 -24.20 3.32
C TYR A 228 26.77 -24.52 3.53
N THR A 229 27.46 -24.88 2.45
CA THR A 229 28.87 -25.34 2.47
C THR A 229 29.90 -24.26 2.14
N GLY A 230 29.46 -23.04 1.80
CA GLY A 230 30.35 -21.94 1.46
C GLY A 230 31.02 -21.27 2.66
N ALA A 231 32.05 -20.46 2.41
CA ALA A 231 32.79 -19.75 3.45
C ALA A 231 32.11 -18.47 3.96
N GLN A 232 31.08 -17.99 3.25
CA GLN A 232 30.43 -16.69 3.46
C GLN A 232 29.51 -16.69 4.71
N THR A 233 28.85 -15.57 4.94
CA THR A 233 27.88 -15.34 6.02
C THR A 233 26.82 -14.33 5.57
N LEU A 234 26.07 -13.74 6.49
CA LEU A 234 25.04 -12.74 6.23
C LEU A 234 25.35 -11.43 6.97
N ASP A 235 24.85 -10.33 6.42
CA ASP A 235 24.84 -9.04 7.09
C ASP A 235 23.75 -8.97 8.17
N LEU A 236 24.06 -8.28 9.27
CA LEU A 236 23.08 -7.84 10.26
C LEU A 236 23.03 -6.32 10.27
N TYR A 237 21.85 -5.77 10.54
CA TYR A 237 21.60 -4.33 10.55
C TYR A 237 21.01 -3.94 11.90
N MET A 238 21.74 -3.08 12.63
CA MET A 238 21.38 -2.63 13.97
C MET A 238 20.71 -1.25 13.90
N PRO A 239 19.52 -1.04 14.49
CA PRO A 239 18.81 0.24 14.43
C PRO A 239 19.56 1.35 15.17
N ASP A 240 19.47 2.59 14.68
CA ASP A 240 20.09 3.79 15.25
C ASP A 240 19.14 4.61 16.16
N ARG A 241 17.84 4.24 16.22
CA ARG A 241 16.82 4.85 17.08
C ARG A 241 15.79 3.82 17.60
N GLY A 242 14.98 4.21 18.58
CA GLY A 242 13.75 3.48 18.95
C GLY A 242 12.55 3.85 18.08
N GLN A 243 11.42 3.15 18.24
CA GLN A 243 10.22 3.42 17.45
C GLN A 243 9.69 4.85 17.64
N LYS A 244 8.98 5.34 16.63
CA LYS A 244 8.30 6.64 16.65
C LYS A 244 7.30 6.75 17.81
N ASP A 245 6.36 5.81 17.91
CA ASP A 245 5.14 5.92 18.74
C ASP A 245 5.04 4.91 19.91
N ASN A 246 5.94 3.93 19.98
CA ASN A 246 5.83 2.77 20.89
C ASN A 246 7.11 2.58 21.72
N ALA A 247 6.99 1.97 22.91
CA ALA A 247 8.11 1.88 23.87
C ALA A 247 9.18 0.83 23.53
N LEU A 248 8.94 -0.04 22.55
CA LEU A 248 9.86 -1.11 22.16
C LEU A 248 10.96 -0.59 21.20
N PRO A 249 12.22 -1.07 21.32
CA PRO A 249 13.25 -0.81 20.32
C PRO A 249 12.84 -1.47 18.99
N TYR A 250 13.30 -0.92 17.84
CA TYR A 250 13.21 -1.65 16.58
C TYR A 250 13.98 -2.97 16.64
N GLN A 251 13.52 -3.96 15.88
CA GLN A 251 14.21 -5.21 15.62
C GLN A 251 15.56 -5.00 14.92
N ASN A 252 16.55 -5.86 15.18
CA ASN A 252 17.67 -6.01 14.25
C ASN A 252 17.14 -6.67 12.96
N LEU A 253 17.76 -6.36 11.82
CA LEU A 253 17.42 -6.98 10.54
C LEU A 253 18.57 -7.87 10.04
N LEU A 254 18.22 -8.95 9.34
CA LEU A 254 19.13 -9.89 8.69
C LEU A 254 19.05 -9.71 7.18
N GLY A 255 20.18 -9.48 6.52
CA GLY A 255 20.26 -9.39 5.07
C GLY A 255 20.14 -10.75 4.38
N THR A 256 19.73 -10.75 3.12
CA THR A 256 19.64 -11.95 2.26
C THR A 256 20.95 -12.28 1.52
N ASP A 257 21.91 -11.35 1.51
CA ASP A 257 23.15 -11.46 0.74
C ASP A 257 24.19 -12.34 1.43
N LEU A 258 24.77 -13.26 0.66
CA LEU A 258 25.92 -14.06 1.08
C LEU A 258 27.20 -13.22 0.94
N VAL A 259 27.74 -12.78 2.08
CA VAL A 259 28.89 -11.87 2.17
C VAL A 259 30.13 -12.56 2.74
N ASP A 260 31.31 -12.19 2.25
CA ASP A 260 32.57 -12.69 2.80
C ASP A 260 32.72 -12.34 4.29
N LYS A 261 33.38 -13.22 5.06
CA LYS A 261 33.76 -12.96 6.46
C LYS A 261 34.97 -12.01 6.52
N LYS A 262 34.78 -10.77 6.05
CA LYS A 262 35.78 -9.68 6.04
C LYS A 262 35.59 -8.75 7.24
N GLY A 263 36.69 -8.29 7.82
CA GLY A 263 36.73 -7.54 9.08
C GLY A 263 35.70 -6.40 9.18
N SER A 264 34.68 -6.61 10.01
CA SER A 264 33.71 -5.60 10.44
C SER A 264 34.13 -5.05 11.81
N PRO A 265 34.04 -3.73 12.06
CA PRO A 265 34.34 -3.17 13.38
C PRO A 265 33.37 -3.72 14.43
N ASP A 266 33.84 -3.81 15.68
CA ASP A 266 33.00 -4.22 16.80
C ASP A 266 32.04 -3.08 17.21
N VAL A 267 30.91 -2.99 16.51
CA VAL A 267 29.89 -1.99 16.81
C VAL A 267 29.23 -2.28 18.16
N LYS A 268 29.33 -1.29 19.06
CA LYS A 268 28.61 -1.17 20.32
C LYS A 268 27.75 0.08 20.27
N LYS A 269 26.57 0.05 20.88
CA LYS A 269 25.62 1.17 20.88
C LYS A 269 25.12 1.46 22.28
N TYR A 270 24.83 2.73 22.54
CA TYR A 270 24.42 3.27 23.83
C TYR A 270 23.12 4.08 23.71
N ASN A 271 22.31 4.04 24.76
CA ASN A 271 21.02 4.74 24.83
C ASN A 271 21.23 6.23 25.11
N ILE A 272 21.22 7.06 24.07
CA ILE A 272 21.41 8.51 24.17
C ILE A 272 20.05 9.21 24.11
N LYS A 273 19.71 9.95 25.15
CA LYS A 273 18.43 10.67 25.24
C LYS A 273 18.56 12.11 24.74
N VAL A 274 17.77 12.49 23.75
CA VAL A 274 17.63 13.87 23.27
C VAL A 274 16.41 14.51 23.93
N LYS A 275 16.60 15.66 24.58
CA LYS A 275 15.53 16.52 25.12
C LYS A 275 15.48 17.85 24.38
N LYS A 276 14.28 18.39 24.24
CA LYS A 276 14.02 19.75 23.77
C LYS A 276 13.25 20.53 24.82
N VAL A 277 13.84 21.58 25.37
CA VAL A 277 13.26 22.32 26.51
C VAL A 277 13.21 23.83 26.27
N ASP A 278 12.39 24.49 27.07
CA ASP A 278 12.43 25.93 27.32
C ASP A 278 13.62 26.31 28.20
N GLU A 279 14.21 27.49 27.95
CA GLU A 279 15.34 28.04 28.70
C GLU A 279 14.98 28.47 30.12
N GLU A 280 13.78 29.04 30.31
CA GLU A 280 13.37 29.66 31.58
C GLU A 280 12.68 28.65 32.52
N GLY A 281 11.89 27.73 31.98
CA GLY A 281 11.10 26.75 32.75
C GLY A 281 11.60 25.29 32.74
N ASN A 282 12.60 24.92 31.92
CA ASN A 282 13.00 23.53 31.64
C ASN A 282 11.86 22.60 31.16
N ALA A 283 10.69 23.15 30.82
CA ALA A 283 9.55 22.40 30.32
C ALA A 283 9.83 21.82 28.94
N LEU A 284 9.32 20.61 28.66
CA LEU A 284 9.44 19.98 27.34
C LEU A 284 8.64 20.79 26.31
N LEU A 285 9.26 21.08 25.16
CA LEU A 285 8.61 21.81 24.07
C LEU A 285 8.12 20.85 22.99
N ALA A 286 6.89 21.06 22.53
CA ALA A 286 6.37 20.51 21.28
C ALA A 286 6.56 21.53 20.15
N GLY A 287 6.46 21.09 18.90
CA GLY A 287 6.45 21.95 17.72
C GLY A 287 7.79 22.19 17.03
N ALA A 288 8.92 22.03 17.73
CA ALA A 288 10.26 22.16 17.15
C ALA A 288 10.56 21.00 16.19
N THR A 289 11.10 21.28 15.00
CA THR A 289 11.66 20.26 14.11
C THR A 289 13.15 20.14 14.34
N LEU A 290 13.61 18.99 14.82
CA LEU A 290 15.01 18.68 15.07
C LEU A 290 15.60 17.77 14.00
N GLU A 291 16.92 17.75 13.88
CA GLU A 291 17.69 16.89 12.99
C GLU A 291 18.94 16.39 13.72
N LEU A 292 19.14 15.06 13.76
CA LEU A 292 20.33 14.41 14.26
C LEU A 292 21.14 13.82 13.09
N LYS A 293 22.41 14.19 13.01
CA LYS A 293 23.37 13.76 11.97
C LYS A 293 24.60 13.07 12.57
N SER A 294 25.08 12.02 11.92
CA SER A 294 26.48 11.58 11.99
C SER A 294 27.33 12.44 11.03
N GLU A 295 28.63 12.18 10.91
CA GLU A 295 29.53 12.97 10.05
C GLU A 295 29.12 12.99 8.57
N LYS A 296 28.52 11.90 8.06
CA LYS A 296 28.08 11.76 6.66
C LYS A 296 26.56 11.64 6.48
N ASN A 297 25.83 11.08 7.46
CA ASN A 297 24.44 10.66 7.28
C ASN A 297 23.45 11.38 8.19
N ILE A 298 22.22 11.61 7.69
CA ILE A 298 21.08 12.01 8.53
C ILE A 298 20.56 10.75 9.23
N ILE A 299 20.62 10.73 10.57
CA ILE A 299 20.11 9.62 11.38
C ILE A 299 18.59 9.76 11.52
N TYR A 300 18.13 10.95 11.89
CA TYR A 300 16.70 11.23 12.03
C TYR A 300 16.41 12.73 11.97
N ARG A 301 15.21 13.10 11.50
CA ARG A 301 14.62 14.44 11.56
C ARG A 301 13.22 14.26 12.14
N TRP A 302 12.81 15.04 13.12
CA TRP A 302 11.49 14.83 13.73
C TRP A 302 10.91 16.10 14.32
N LYS A 303 9.58 16.18 14.33
CA LYS A 303 8.86 17.22 15.05
C LYS A 303 8.60 16.76 16.49
N THR A 304 9.17 17.50 17.43
CA THR A 304 8.96 17.31 18.87
C THR A 304 7.49 17.43 19.22
N ASP A 305 7.05 16.56 20.13
CA ASP A 305 5.67 16.44 20.59
C ASP A 305 5.71 16.04 22.07
N THR A 306 4.70 16.49 22.82
CA THR A 306 4.55 16.26 24.26
C THR A 306 3.15 15.75 24.61
N THR A 307 2.29 15.50 23.62
CA THR A 307 0.99 14.84 23.79
C THR A 307 1.18 13.39 24.24
N GLU A 308 0.16 12.79 24.87
CA GLU A 308 0.26 11.40 25.35
C GLU A 308 0.48 10.41 24.20
N ASN A 309 -0.13 10.66 23.03
CA ASN A 309 -0.06 9.79 21.86
C ASN A 309 1.32 9.77 21.18
N ASN A 310 2.20 10.75 21.44
CA ASN A 310 3.52 10.86 20.80
C ASN A 310 4.60 11.34 21.79
N LYS A 311 4.45 10.96 23.07
CA LYS A 311 5.28 11.43 24.20
C LYS A 311 6.76 11.04 24.09
N LEU A 312 7.07 10.05 23.24
CA LEU A 312 8.43 9.60 22.91
C LEU A 312 9.14 10.50 21.89
N SER A 313 8.45 11.50 21.32
CA SER A 313 9.06 12.51 20.46
C SER A 313 9.95 13.49 21.22
N ASN A 314 9.61 13.78 22.49
CA ASN A 314 10.42 14.60 23.37
C ASN A 314 10.15 14.22 24.85
N PRO A 315 11.08 13.53 25.55
CA PRO A 315 12.41 13.11 25.11
C PRO A 315 12.41 11.90 24.16
N ARG A 316 13.30 11.92 23.15
CA ARG A 316 13.52 10.80 22.21
C ARG A 316 14.83 10.07 22.51
N THR A 317 14.85 8.74 22.39
CA THR A 317 16.05 7.91 22.63
C THR A 317 16.63 7.38 21.34
N PHE A 318 17.96 7.47 21.20
CA PHE A 318 18.76 6.98 20.08
C PHE A 318 19.73 5.90 20.54
N TYR A 319 20.13 5.02 19.63
CA TYR A 319 21.08 3.93 19.85
C TYR A 319 22.36 4.26 19.09
N LEU A 320 23.25 5.02 19.72
CA LEU A 320 24.43 5.60 19.07
C LEU A 320 25.70 4.90 19.49
N GLN A 321 26.62 4.68 18.54
CA GLN A 321 27.95 4.17 18.82
C GLN A 321 28.88 5.31 19.30
N PRO A 322 30.07 5.00 19.86
CA PRO A 322 31.09 6.02 20.11
C PRO A 322 31.42 6.80 18.84
N GLY A 323 31.41 8.13 18.92
CA GLY A 323 31.56 8.97 17.73
C GLY A 323 31.03 10.40 17.89
N ARG A 324 31.22 11.19 16.83
CA ARG A 324 30.82 12.60 16.75
C ARG A 324 29.45 12.75 16.07
N TYR A 325 28.59 13.56 16.68
CA TYR A 325 27.22 13.80 16.23
C TYR A 325 26.88 15.29 16.28
N THR A 326 25.95 15.72 15.43
CA THR A 326 25.39 17.08 15.46
C THR A 326 23.88 17.01 15.58
N LEU A 327 23.34 17.69 16.59
CA LEU A 327 21.92 17.96 16.76
C LEU A 327 21.63 19.40 16.33
N SER A 328 20.80 19.57 15.31
CA SER A 328 20.40 20.87 14.77
C SER A 328 18.90 21.10 14.98
N GLU A 329 18.51 22.33 15.29
CA GLU A 329 17.11 22.73 15.12
C GLU A 329 16.91 23.21 13.68
N VAL A 330 15.91 22.66 13.00
CA VAL A 330 15.52 23.04 11.63
C VAL A 330 14.56 24.23 11.70
N SER A 331 13.55 24.10 12.56
CA SER A 331 12.55 25.13 12.88
C SER A 331 12.25 25.09 14.38
N PRO A 332 12.24 26.23 15.09
CA PRO A 332 11.77 26.31 16.47
C PRO A 332 10.24 26.10 16.55
N PRO A 333 9.70 25.91 17.77
CA PRO A 333 8.29 26.13 18.02
C PRO A 333 7.90 27.60 17.82
N GLU A 334 6.62 27.86 17.61
CA GLU A 334 6.06 29.22 17.55
C GLU A 334 6.33 29.99 18.85
N GLY A 335 6.79 31.24 18.75
CA GLY A 335 7.14 32.06 19.92
C GLY A 335 8.52 31.77 20.54
N TYR A 336 9.39 31.01 19.87
CA TYR A 336 10.76 30.73 20.34
C TYR A 336 11.80 31.10 19.29
N ARG A 337 12.97 31.57 19.76
CA ARG A 337 14.15 31.73 18.91
C ARG A 337 14.71 30.36 18.53
N LYS A 338 15.16 30.22 17.28
CA LYS A 338 15.91 29.05 16.81
C LYS A 338 17.20 28.82 17.60
N ALA A 339 17.43 27.58 18.04
CA ALA A 339 18.65 27.19 18.72
C ALA A 339 19.81 26.91 17.75
N GLU A 340 21.02 27.31 18.16
CA GLU A 340 22.25 26.97 17.45
C GLU A 340 22.53 25.45 17.48
N PRO A 341 23.10 24.87 16.40
CA PRO A 341 23.46 23.46 16.36
C PRO A 341 24.42 23.05 17.48
N LYS A 342 24.11 21.93 18.16
CA LYS A 342 24.95 21.34 19.21
C LYS A 342 25.70 20.13 18.67
N THR A 343 27.02 20.26 18.54
CA THR A 343 27.90 19.09 18.33
C THR A 343 28.20 18.40 19.66
N PHE A 344 28.16 17.07 19.67
CA PHE A 344 28.48 16.27 20.85
C PHE A 344 29.22 14.98 20.47
N ILE A 345 29.89 14.37 21.45
CA ILE A 345 30.63 13.11 21.28
C ILE A 345 30.04 12.09 22.23
N VAL A 346 29.70 10.91 21.71
CA VAL A 346 29.41 9.71 22.51
C VAL A 346 30.73 9.02 22.81
N GLY A 347 31.05 8.81 24.08
CA GLY A 347 32.25 8.11 24.52
C GLY A 347 32.11 6.58 24.50
N GLU A 348 33.23 5.89 24.65
CA GLU A 348 33.30 4.43 24.83
C GLU A 348 32.56 3.93 26.08
N ASP A 349 32.28 4.81 27.05
CA ASP A 349 31.49 4.53 28.25
C ASP A 349 29.97 4.83 28.08
N GLY A 350 29.56 5.20 26.86
CA GLY A 350 28.18 5.55 26.53
C GLY A 350 27.71 6.91 27.02
N LYS A 351 28.61 7.76 27.54
CA LYS A 351 28.25 9.12 27.97
C LYS A 351 28.52 10.16 26.88
N VAL A 352 27.66 11.16 26.86
CA VAL A 352 27.81 12.41 26.10
C VAL A 352 28.37 13.47 27.04
N ASN A 353 29.64 13.85 26.86
CA ASN A 353 30.32 14.87 27.69
C ASN A 353 30.20 14.63 29.21
N GLY A 354 30.08 13.37 29.66
CA GLY A 354 29.91 12.98 31.07
C GLY A 354 28.47 12.76 31.56
N VAL A 355 27.45 13.01 30.74
CA VAL A 355 26.01 12.75 31.03
C VAL A 355 25.40 11.77 30.01
N THR A 356 24.23 11.19 30.27
CA THR A 356 23.56 10.26 29.34
C THR A 356 22.49 10.93 28.46
N GLU A 357 22.35 12.24 28.54
CA GLU A 357 21.36 13.02 27.79
C GLU A 357 21.93 14.30 27.18
N ILE A 358 21.45 14.65 25.98
CA ILE A 358 21.74 15.90 25.29
C ILE A 358 20.48 16.76 25.32
N VAL A 359 20.62 17.98 25.84
CA VAL A 359 19.51 18.94 25.97
C VAL A 359 19.70 20.06 24.96
N MET A 360 18.73 20.23 24.06
CA MET A 360 18.58 21.41 23.22
C MET A 360 17.56 22.35 23.88
N THR A 361 17.86 23.64 23.89
CA THR A 361 17.17 24.65 24.69
C THR A 361 16.84 25.82 23.79
N ASN A 362 15.61 26.33 23.82
CA ASN A 362 15.28 27.58 23.14
C ASN A 362 14.85 28.64 24.14
N LYS A 363 15.29 29.87 23.85
CA LYS A 363 14.78 31.07 24.49
C LYS A 363 13.41 31.43 23.91
N LYS A 364 12.40 31.58 24.76
CA LYS A 364 11.11 32.15 24.40
C LYS A 364 11.27 33.63 24.02
N ILE A 365 10.60 34.09 22.96
CA ILE A 365 10.67 35.48 22.52
C ILE A 365 9.27 36.04 22.22
N PRO A 366 9.02 37.34 22.43
CA PRO A 366 7.78 37.97 22.01
C PRO A 366 7.67 37.93 20.47
N VAL A 367 6.56 37.38 19.98
CA VAL A 367 6.22 37.34 18.54
C VAL A 367 4.87 38.01 18.28
N MET A 368 4.63 38.34 17.02
CA MET A 368 3.39 38.97 16.54
C MET A 368 2.96 38.42 15.18
N SER A 369 1.73 38.74 14.79
CA SER A 369 1.20 38.57 13.43
C SER A 369 0.86 39.92 12.81
N ILE A 370 0.91 39.99 11.48
CA ILE A 370 0.47 41.13 10.66
C ILE A 370 -0.49 40.63 9.58
N GLN A 371 -1.73 41.10 9.62
CA GLN A 371 -2.71 40.89 8.56
C GLN A 371 -2.49 41.97 7.48
N VAL A 372 -2.56 41.59 6.21
CA VAL A 372 -2.52 42.51 5.07
C VAL A 372 -3.78 42.33 4.24
N SER A 373 -4.44 43.44 3.91
CA SER A 373 -5.73 43.46 3.22
C SER A 373 -5.67 44.47 2.06
N LYS A 374 -5.75 44.00 0.82
CA LYS A 374 -5.70 44.83 -0.39
C LYS A 374 -7.10 45.31 -0.81
N LYS A 375 -7.21 46.61 -1.11
CA LYS A 375 -8.41 47.28 -1.62
C LYS A 375 -8.11 47.94 -2.96
N TRP A 376 -9.12 47.97 -3.82
CA TRP A 376 -9.08 48.58 -5.14
C TRP A 376 -10.11 49.71 -5.23
N GLN A 377 -9.66 50.89 -5.66
CA GLN A 377 -10.50 52.08 -5.79
C GLN A 377 -10.60 52.55 -7.24
N ASP A 378 -11.76 53.10 -7.62
CA ASP A 378 -11.97 53.80 -8.89
C ASP A 378 -11.36 55.22 -8.88
N GLU A 379 -11.49 55.95 -10.00
CA GLU A 379 -10.97 57.30 -10.18
C GLU A 379 -11.53 58.31 -9.16
N ASN A 380 -12.68 58.02 -8.56
CA ASN A 380 -13.36 58.85 -7.56
C ASN A 380 -13.05 58.42 -6.12
N GLY A 381 -12.32 57.32 -5.91
CA GLY A 381 -12.05 56.73 -4.60
C GLY A 381 -13.17 55.78 -4.10
N GLY A 382 -14.18 55.51 -4.94
CA GLY A 382 -15.18 54.49 -4.70
C GLY A 382 -14.61 53.07 -4.88
N LYS A 383 -15.39 52.03 -4.57
CA LYS A 383 -14.94 50.64 -4.72
C LYS A 383 -14.87 50.26 -6.21
N TYR A 384 -13.68 49.89 -6.68
CA TYR A 384 -13.52 49.26 -8.00
C TYR A 384 -14.07 47.82 -7.95
N ASN A 385 -14.94 47.46 -8.91
CA ASN A 385 -15.69 46.20 -8.88
C ASN A 385 -15.20 45.13 -9.87
N ASP A 386 -14.33 45.48 -10.81
CA ASP A 386 -13.79 44.52 -11.80
C ASP A 386 -12.42 44.00 -11.36
N THR A 387 -12.37 43.28 -10.23
CA THR A 387 -11.11 42.86 -9.60
C THR A 387 -10.56 41.53 -10.12
N ASN A 388 -11.33 40.78 -10.91
CA ASN A 388 -11.05 39.37 -11.25
C ASN A 388 -9.70 39.12 -11.98
N PHE A 389 -9.22 40.11 -12.73
CA PHE A 389 -7.96 40.02 -13.49
C PHE A 389 -6.76 40.67 -12.78
N LEU A 390 -7.02 41.42 -11.70
CA LEU A 390 -5.96 42.08 -10.94
C LEU A 390 -5.20 41.02 -10.12
N THR A 391 -3.92 41.28 -9.88
CA THR A 391 -3.12 40.59 -8.86
C THR A 391 -2.11 41.57 -8.26
N VAL A 392 -1.55 41.27 -7.08
CA VAL A 392 -0.38 41.99 -6.54
C VAL A 392 0.51 41.06 -5.72
N ASN A 393 1.82 41.11 -5.96
CA ASN A 393 2.85 40.47 -5.17
C ASN A 393 3.31 41.41 -4.06
N ILE A 394 3.01 41.06 -2.81
CA ILE A 394 3.44 41.80 -1.64
C ILE A 394 4.69 41.17 -1.00
N LYS A 395 5.57 42.00 -0.43
CA LYS A 395 6.77 41.58 0.30
C LYS A 395 6.81 42.27 1.66
N LEU A 396 6.89 41.48 2.72
CA LEU A 396 7.14 42.00 4.06
C LEU A 396 8.62 42.40 4.22
N LYS A 397 8.86 43.58 4.79
CA LYS A 397 10.18 44.09 5.17
C LYS A 397 10.26 44.29 6.68
N ALA A 398 11.46 44.15 7.23
CA ALA A 398 11.78 44.45 8.62
C ALA A 398 12.93 45.46 8.64
N ASP A 399 12.70 46.64 9.21
CA ASP A 399 13.61 47.80 9.22
C ASP A 399 14.16 48.20 7.83
N GLY A 400 13.38 47.92 6.78
CA GLY A 400 13.71 48.19 5.37
C GLY A 400 14.33 47.01 4.62
N ASP A 401 14.87 46.03 5.34
CA ASP A 401 15.48 44.81 4.80
C ASP A 401 14.46 43.67 4.62
N VAL A 402 14.92 42.54 4.07
CA VAL A 402 14.09 41.32 3.91
C VAL A 402 13.66 40.80 5.28
N ALA A 403 12.35 40.70 5.51
CA ALA A 403 11.83 40.19 6.77
C ALA A 403 12.18 38.70 6.98
N LEU A 404 12.56 38.36 8.21
CA LEU A 404 12.76 37.00 8.68
C LEU A 404 11.66 36.64 9.70
N ASP A 405 11.27 35.36 9.75
CA ASP A 405 10.45 34.83 10.85
C ASP A 405 11.29 34.68 12.14
N ALA A 406 10.66 34.30 13.26
CA ALA A 406 11.35 34.02 14.52
C ALA A 406 12.37 32.85 14.43
N SER A 407 12.29 32.07 13.36
CA SER A 407 13.20 30.97 13.01
C SER A 407 14.44 31.42 12.23
N GLY A 408 14.48 32.68 11.77
CA GLY A 408 15.52 33.19 10.87
C GLY A 408 15.35 32.79 9.40
N ASN A 409 14.18 32.28 9.00
CA ASN A 409 13.85 31.96 7.62
C ASN A 409 13.41 33.22 6.86
N ILE A 410 13.80 33.36 5.60
CA ILE A 410 13.34 34.44 4.72
C ILE A 410 11.84 34.30 4.45
N ILE A 411 11.09 35.37 4.74
CA ILE A 411 9.67 35.48 4.38
C ILE A 411 9.59 35.78 2.87
N LYS A 412 9.03 34.83 2.12
CA LYS A 412 8.88 34.93 0.66
C LYS A 412 7.75 35.90 0.29
N PRO A 413 7.79 36.54 -0.90
CA PRO A 413 6.67 37.32 -1.40
C PRO A 413 5.38 36.50 -1.52
N ILE A 414 4.24 37.16 -1.36
CA ILE A 414 2.91 36.56 -1.38
C ILE A 414 2.07 37.20 -2.49
N LEU A 415 1.42 36.39 -3.31
CA LEU A 415 0.46 36.84 -4.31
C LEU A 415 -0.92 37.05 -3.67
N LEU A 416 -1.47 38.26 -3.76
CA LEU A 416 -2.86 38.59 -3.44
C LEU A 416 -3.70 38.64 -4.71
N PHE A 417 -4.89 38.03 -4.65
CA PHE A 417 -5.82 37.87 -5.77
C PHE A 417 -7.22 37.47 -5.27
N GLU A 418 -8.19 37.35 -6.17
CA GLU A 418 -9.61 37.16 -5.80
C GLU A 418 -9.85 35.92 -4.91
N ASN A 419 -9.20 34.77 -5.15
CA ASN A 419 -9.47 33.55 -4.37
C ASN A 419 -9.00 33.64 -2.91
N ASN A 420 -7.91 34.35 -2.61
CA ASN A 420 -7.51 34.64 -1.22
C ASN A 420 -8.18 35.91 -0.65
N LYS A 421 -9.23 36.38 -1.34
CA LYS A 421 -10.02 37.58 -1.00
C LYS A 421 -9.14 38.79 -0.76
N TRP A 422 -8.02 38.89 -1.48
CA TRP A 422 -7.08 39.99 -1.35
C TRP A 422 -6.44 40.11 0.04
N THR A 423 -6.33 39.01 0.78
CA THR A 423 -5.83 38.99 2.17
C THR A 423 -4.74 37.95 2.42
N TYR A 424 -3.83 38.26 3.36
CA TYR A 424 -2.85 37.32 3.91
C TYR A 424 -2.50 37.68 5.36
N GLU A 425 -2.01 36.71 6.15
CA GLU A 425 -1.55 36.93 7.53
C GLU A 425 -0.11 36.39 7.70
N PHE A 426 0.85 37.29 7.90
CA PHE A 426 2.21 36.94 8.29
C PHE A 426 2.23 36.61 9.79
N LYS A 427 2.75 35.45 10.18
CA LYS A 427 2.77 34.94 11.58
C LYS A 427 4.19 34.74 12.09
N ASN A 428 4.32 34.54 13.41
CA ASN A 428 5.58 34.19 14.08
C ASN A 428 6.71 35.20 13.79
N LEU A 429 6.37 36.50 13.73
CA LEU A 429 7.31 37.59 13.48
C LEU A 429 7.94 38.04 14.81
N PRO A 430 9.27 38.14 14.94
CA PRO A 430 9.90 38.62 16.17
C PRO A 430 9.56 40.09 16.44
N VAL A 431 9.17 40.43 17.67
CA VAL A 431 8.88 41.83 18.02
C VAL A 431 10.16 42.67 18.19
N TYR A 432 11.26 42.04 18.63
CA TYR A 432 12.53 42.69 18.98
C TYR A 432 13.71 42.10 18.22
N HIS A 433 14.72 42.95 17.99
CA HIS A 433 16.01 42.51 17.46
C HIS A 433 16.67 41.42 18.34
N PRO A 434 17.45 40.49 17.76
CA PRO A 434 18.08 39.41 18.52
C PRO A 434 18.95 39.88 19.69
N GLY A 435 18.61 39.43 20.91
CA GLY A 435 19.31 39.77 22.15
C GLY A 435 18.83 41.07 22.81
N LYS A 436 17.71 41.65 22.34
CA LYS A 436 17.21 42.98 22.75
C LYS A 436 15.78 42.95 23.27
N GLU A 437 15.29 41.81 23.75
CA GLU A 437 13.85 41.52 23.95
C GLU A 437 13.13 42.35 25.02
N ASN A 438 13.84 43.25 25.73
CA ASN A 438 13.31 44.14 26.77
C ASN A 438 13.66 45.62 26.51
N LEU A 439 14.06 45.97 25.28
CA LEU A 439 14.44 47.33 24.91
C LEU A 439 13.45 47.89 23.89
N GLU A 440 12.59 48.80 24.35
CA GLU A 440 11.49 49.39 23.58
C GLU A 440 11.96 50.04 22.26
N ASN A 441 13.17 50.60 22.26
CA ASN A 441 13.80 51.24 21.10
C ASN A 441 14.44 50.25 20.10
N GLU A 442 14.44 48.95 20.39
CA GLU A 442 15.06 47.88 19.56
C GLU A 442 13.99 46.95 18.95
N LYS A 443 12.72 47.41 18.89
CA LYS A 443 11.64 46.71 18.18
C LYS A 443 11.86 46.71 16.67
N PHE A 444 11.50 45.62 16.01
CA PHE A 444 11.46 45.57 14.54
C PHE A 444 10.36 46.48 13.98
N LYS A 445 10.68 47.21 12.90
CA LYS A 445 9.71 48.02 12.14
C LYS A 445 9.29 47.29 10.89
N TYR A 446 8.07 46.78 10.87
CA TYR A 446 7.54 46.06 9.73
C TYR A 446 6.83 46.99 8.75
N THR A 447 7.14 46.83 7.47
CA THR A 447 6.45 47.50 6.34
C THR A 447 6.15 46.48 5.25
N VAL A 448 5.22 46.81 4.35
CA VAL A 448 4.86 45.97 3.20
C VAL A 448 5.16 46.73 1.92
N GLU A 449 5.83 46.08 0.97
CA GLU A 449 6.15 46.57 -0.36
C GLU A 449 5.29 45.84 -1.41
N GLU A 450 4.58 46.57 -2.27
CA GLU A 450 4.05 46.02 -3.53
C GLU A 450 5.20 45.94 -4.54
N LEU A 451 5.49 44.74 -5.02
CA LEU A 451 6.56 44.47 -6.01
C LEU A 451 6.11 44.78 -7.44
N ASP A 452 4.80 44.74 -7.68
CA ASP A 452 4.12 45.12 -8.91
C ASP A 452 2.88 45.95 -8.59
N ILE A 453 2.57 46.92 -9.46
CA ILE A 453 1.35 47.72 -9.41
C ILE A 453 0.72 47.60 -10.80
N PRO A 454 -0.54 47.12 -10.93
CA PRO A 454 -1.21 47.02 -12.22
C PRO A 454 -1.25 48.35 -12.98
N GLU A 455 -1.10 48.27 -14.31
CA GLU A 455 -1.17 49.43 -15.19
C GLU A 455 -2.54 50.13 -15.08
N GLY A 456 -2.56 51.46 -15.20
CA GLY A 456 -3.75 52.28 -14.93
C GLY A 456 -4.03 52.55 -13.45
N PHE A 457 -3.35 51.88 -12.51
CA PHE A 457 -3.46 52.15 -11.07
C PHE A 457 -2.24 52.89 -10.51
N GLU A 458 -2.42 53.50 -9.34
CA GLU A 458 -1.38 54.03 -8.47
C GLU A 458 -1.62 53.60 -7.02
N TRP A 459 -0.52 53.41 -6.28
CA TRP A 459 -0.55 53.08 -4.86
C TRP A 459 -0.75 54.34 -4.03
N THR A 460 -1.94 54.48 -3.43
CA THR A 460 -2.38 55.69 -2.74
C THR A 460 -2.32 55.59 -1.23
N GLU A 461 -2.55 54.41 -0.63
CA GLU A 461 -2.50 54.22 0.83
C GLU A 461 -1.81 52.90 1.23
N GLY A 462 -1.19 52.89 2.41
CA GLY A 462 -0.52 51.71 2.99
C GLY A 462 0.99 51.65 2.79
N ARG A 463 1.56 52.51 1.94
CA ARG A 463 2.99 52.48 1.56
C ARG A 463 3.95 52.77 2.70
N ASP A 464 3.62 53.76 3.51
CA ASP A 464 4.45 54.21 4.64
C ASP A 464 3.93 53.67 5.98
N THR A 465 3.03 52.67 5.96
CA THR A 465 2.48 52.05 7.16
C THR A 465 3.54 51.19 7.85
N VAL A 466 4.12 51.74 8.92
CA VAL A 466 5.03 51.03 9.82
C VAL A 466 4.26 50.41 10.96
N ILE A 467 4.38 49.09 11.11
CA ILE A 467 3.88 48.33 12.26
C ILE A 467 5.03 48.01 13.21
N THR A 468 4.80 48.15 14.51
CA THR A 468 5.70 47.70 15.58
C THR A 468 4.90 46.93 16.63
N GLY A 469 5.50 45.91 17.26
CA GLY A 469 4.76 44.98 18.10
C GLY A 469 4.43 45.51 19.50
N ASN A 470 3.14 45.71 19.79
CA ASN A 470 2.61 46.01 21.12
C ASN A 470 1.70 44.90 21.68
N GLY A 471 2.16 43.64 21.57
CA GLY A 471 1.74 42.52 22.43
C GLY A 471 0.34 41.91 22.24
N ASN A 472 -0.70 42.67 21.90
CA ASN A 472 -2.10 42.17 21.84
C ASN A 472 -3.02 42.90 20.83
N GLU A 473 -2.50 43.79 19.97
CA GLU A 473 -3.33 44.51 18.99
C GLU A 473 -3.40 43.78 17.64
N LYS A 474 -4.53 43.97 16.94
CA LYS A 474 -4.79 43.39 15.62
C LYS A 474 -4.05 44.21 14.56
N ASN A 475 -2.78 43.88 14.32
CA ASN A 475 -1.93 44.63 13.39
C ASN A 475 -2.38 44.37 11.94
N GLU A 476 -3.19 45.26 11.38
CA GLU A 476 -3.69 45.15 10.00
C GLU A 476 -3.17 46.30 9.13
N ILE A 477 -2.56 45.95 8.00
CA ILE A 477 -2.11 46.88 6.96
C ILE A 477 -3.11 46.84 5.81
N TYR A 478 -3.75 47.99 5.54
CA TYR A 478 -4.57 48.16 4.35
C TYR A 478 -3.73 48.74 3.23
N LEU A 479 -3.64 48.01 2.11
CA LEU A 479 -3.03 48.50 0.88
C LEU A 479 -4.15 49.00 -0.04
N VAL A 480 -4.02 50.20 -0.60
CA VAL A 480 -5.04 50.77 -1.50
C VAL A 480 -4.38 51.19 -2.80
N ASN A 481 -4.84 50.62 -3.90
CA ASN A 481 -4.53 51.14 -5.24
C ASN A 481 -5.76 51.80 -5.83
N LYS A 482 -5.58 53.04 -6.28
CA LYS A 482 -6.61 53.84 -6.93
C LYS A 482 -6.38 53.84 -8.45
N LYS A 483 -7.45 53.73 -9.22
CA LYS A 483 -7.40 53.93 -10.67
C LYS A 483 -7.07 55.40 -10.96
N LYS A 484 -6.11 55.64 -11.85
CA LYS A 484 -5.64 57.00 -12.18
C LYS A 484 -6.75 57.77 -12.90
N VAL A 485 -6.92 59.04 -12.54
CA VAL A 485 -7.80 59.96 -13.25
C VAL A 485 -7.16 60.29 -14.60
N GLU A 486 -7.82 59.94 -15.70
CA GLU A 486 -7.44 60.46 -17.04
C GLU A 486 -7.76 61.96 -17.11
N THR A 487 -6.72 62.79 -16.97
CA THR A 487 -6.83 64.23 -17.22
C THR A 487 -6.71 64.50 -18.71
N GLU A 488 -7.81 64.92 -19.34
CA GLU A 488 -7.82 65.42 -20.72
C GLU A 488 -7.08 66.76 -20.84
N GLU A 489 -5.76 66.72 -21.07
CA GLU A 489 -5.09 67.69 -21.95
C GLU A 489 -4.16 66.93 -22.91
N PRO A 490 -4.29 67.11 -24.24
CA PRO A 490 -3.44 66.43 -25.21
C PRO A 490 -2.04 67.06 -25.23
N LYS A 491 -1.10 66.45 -24.48
CA LYS A 491 0.32 66.55 -24.88
C LYS A 491 0.45 65.91 -26.26
N VAL A 492 0.93 66.68 -27.24
CA VAL A 492 1.22 66.13 -28.56
C VAL A 492 2.44 65.21 -28.47
N GLN A 493 2.17 63.92 -28.26
CA GLN A 493 3.16 62.86 -28.30
C GLN A 493 3.47 62.59 -29.79
N ASN A 494 4.61 63.12 -30.24
CA ASN A 494 4.98 63.15 -31.65
C ASN A 494 6.22 62.29 -31.91
N GLU A 495 6.01 61.06 -32.37
CA GLU A 495 7.08 60.12 -32.70
C GLU A 495 7.57 60.25 -34.15
N ALA A 496 7.47 61.44 -34.75
CA ALA A 496 7.74 61.66 -36.18
C ALA A 496 9.14 61.24 -36.69
N HIS A 497 10.13 61.15 -35.81
CA HIS A 497 11.54 60.94 -36.18
C HIS A 497 12.19 59.78 -35.40
N ILE A 498 11.75 58.55 -35.66
CA ILE A 498 12.38 57.35 -35.10
C ILE A 498 13.40 56.76 -36.08
N HIS A 499 14.67 56.78 -35.68
CA HIS A 499 15.77 56.26 -36.50
C HIS A 499 15.71 54.75 -36.68
N ARG A 500 15.19 54.04 -35.66
CA ARG A 500 15.02 52.59 -35.69
C ARG A 500 13.90 52.14 -34.76
N ILE A 501 13.03 51.28 -35.29
CA ILE A 501 12.07 50.49 -34.53
C ILE A 501 12.52 49.04 -34.63
N GLN A 502 12.86 48.42 -33.50
CA GLN A 502 13.28 47.03 -33.42
C GLN A 502 12.30 46.21 -32.58
N VAL A 503 12.05 44.99 -33.01
CA VAL A 503 11.34 43.94 -32.27
C VAL A 503 12.33 42.84 -31.93
N ASN A 504 12.33 42.37 -30.69
CA ASN A 504 13.00 41.14 -30.26
C ASN A 504 11.93 40.10 -29.88
N LYS A 505 12.01 38.91 -30.48
CA LYS A 505 11.10 37.79 -30.20
C LYS A 505 11.68 36.88 -29.12
N THR A 506 10.87 36.53 -28.13
CA THR A 506 11.18 35.55 -27.09
C THR A 506 10.03 34.54 -26.90
N TRP A 507 10.32 33.47 -26.17
CA TRP A 507 9.39 32.38 -25.85
C TRP A 507 9.53 32.08 -24.35
N SER A 508 8.44 31.79 -23.65
CA SER A 508 8.49 31.46 -22.21
C SER A 508 9.20 30.14 -21.92
N ASP A 509 9.16 29.20 -22.87
CA ASP A 509 9.90 27.93 -22.85
C ASP A 509 10.60 27.75 -24.20
N LEU A 510 11.94 27.64 -24.17
CA LEU A 510 12.77 27.47 -25.36
C LEU A 510 12.65 26.05 -25.96
N ASN A 511 12.30 25.05 -25.16
CA ASN A 511 12.15 23.66 -25.60
C ASN A 511 10.79 23.39 -26.25
N LYS A 512 9.81 24.29 -26.07
CA LYS A 512 8.45 24.19 -26.63
C LYS A 512 8.16 25.20 -27.75
N LYS A 513 9.17 25.95 -28.22
CA LYS A 513 9.05 26.94 -29.30
C LYS A 513 8.27 26.39 -30.51
N SER A 514 7.22 27.12 -30.91
CA SER A 514 6.44 26.82 -32.11
C SER A 514 7.29 26.87 -33.39
N LYS A 515 6.94 26.00 -34.35
CA LYS A 515 7.51 25.98 -35.71
C LYS A 515 6.71 26.82 -36.72
N LYS A 516 5.56 27.37 -36.31
CA LYS A 516 4.70 28.19 -37.18
C LYS A 516 5.38 29.53 -37.47
N PRO A 517 5.54 29.94 -38.75
CA PRO A 517 6.24 31.18 -39.10
C PRO A 517 5.65 32.42 -38.41
N VAL A 518 6.53 33.28 -37.88
CA VAL A 518 6.15 34.54 -37.22
C VAL A 518 6.44 35.72 -38.14
N TYR A 519 5.51 36.68 -38.19
CA TYR A 519 5.66 37.95 -38.89
C TYR A 519 5.32 39.11 -37.93
N PHE A 520 5.87 40.28 -38.19
CA PHE A 520 5.58 41.50 -37.44
C PHE A 520 5.08 42.60 -38.36
N GLU A 521 4.02 43.29 -37.93
CA GLU A 521 3.49 44.48 -38.59
C GLU A 521 3.76 45.74 -37.78
N LEU A 522 4.17 46.79 -38.48
CA LEU A 522 4.25 48.14 -37.95
C LEU A 522 2.89 48.84 -38.10
N TRP A 523 2.37 49.33 -36.98
CA TRP A 523 1.10 50.04 -36.86
C TRP A 523 1.35 51.46 -36.29
N LYS A 524 0.40 52.35 -36.52
CA LYS A 524 0.35 53.72 -35.99
C LYS A 524 -0.96 53.94 -35.26
N VAL A 525 -0.92 54.76 -34.22
CA VAL A 525 -2.09 55.44 -33.66
C VAL A 525 -1.96 56.91 -34.01
N VAL A 526 -3.02 57.50 -34.57
CA VAL A 526 -3.08 58.90 -34.98
C VAL A 526 -4.33 59.52 -34.39
N ASP A 527 -4.17 60.44 -33.43
CA ASP A 527 -5.28 61.10 -32.73
C ASP A 527 -6.31 60.12 -32.10
N GLY A 528 -5.85 58.92 -31.74
CA GLY A 528 -6.66 57.82 -31.19
C GLY A 528 -6.98 56.71 -32.21
N ASP A 529 -6.99 57.01 -33.52
CA ASP A 529 -7.31 56.04 -34.56
C ASP A 529 -6.12 55.13 -34.91
N GLU A 530 -6.30 53.82 -34.78
CA GLU A 530 -5.25 52.83 -35.02
C GLU A 530 -5.31 52.22 -36.44
N SER A 531 -4.21 52.27 -37.18
CA SER A 531 -4.12 51.75 -38.56
C SER A 531 -2.71 51.25 -38.91
N LYS A 532 -2.57 50.45 -39.98
CA LYS A 532 -1.25 49.99 -40.46
C LYS A 532 -0.43 51.16 -41.00
N VAL A 533 0.88 51.14 -40.77
CA VAL A 533 1.79 52.10 -41.45
C VAL A 533 1.93 51.68 -42.91
N ILE A 534 1.72 52.63 -43.81
CA ILE A 534 1.82 52.47 -45.28
C ILE A 534 2.86 53.45 -45.87
N ASP A 535 3.29 53.21 -47.10
CA ASP A 535 4.30 54.04 -47.78
C ASP A 535 4.01 55.54 -47.77
N ARG A 536 2.72 55.94 -47.83
CA ARG A 536 2.30 57.35 -47.83
C ARG A 536 2.49 58.05 -46.48
N ASP A 537 2.64 57.30 -45.40
CA ASP A 537 2.88 57.85 -44.07
C ASP A 537 4.33 58.30 -43.88
N LEU A 538 5.24 57.84 -44.75
CA LEU A 538 6.69 57.97 -44.57
C LEU A 538 7.35 58.80 -45.66
N VAL A 539 8.33 59.61 -45.26
CA VAL A 539 9.18 60.38 -46.18
C VAL A 539 10.09 59.40 -46.94
N GLY A 540 9.86 59.24 -48.24
CA GLY A 540 10.64 58.35 -49.11
C GLY A 540 9.94 57.07 -49.56
N GLY A 541 8.75 56.76 -49.02
CA GLY A 541 7.74 55.93 -49.70
C GLY A 541 8.09 54.46 -50.00
N LYS A 542 8.91 53.78 -49.19
CA LYS A 542 9.11 52.32 -49.26
C LYS A 542 9.24 51.66 -47.89
N LEU A 543 8.18 51.00 -47.43
CA LEU A 543 8.11 50.23 -46.20
C LEU A 543 7.79 48.76 -46.51
N LYS A 544 8.59 47.84 -45.98
CA LYS A 544 8.23 46.42 -45.96
C LYS A 544 7.38 46.14 -44.71
N ASN A 545 6.10 45.83 -44.91
CA ASN A 545 5.14 45.60 -43.82
C ASN A 545 4.06 44.60 -44.31
N PRO A 546 3.87 43.42 -43.69
CA PRO A 546 4.64 42.83 -42.58
C PRO A 546 6.10 42.46 -42.94
N VAL A 547 6.90 42.17 -41.91
CA VAL A 547 8.25 41.60 -42.04
C VAL A 547 8.29 40.23 -41.34
N LYS A 548 8.78 39.21 -42.05
CA LYS A 548 9.02 37.88 -41.47
C LYS A 548 10.15 37.91 -40.46
N LEU A 549 9.98 37.22 -39.33
CA LEU A 549 11.02 37.05 -38.32
C LEU A 549 12.25 36.31 -38.89
N ASN A 550 13.45 36.76 -38.52
CA ASN A 550 14.68 36.01 -38.76
C ASN A 550 14.93 35.02 -37.62
N GLU A 551 14.78 33.73 -37.87
CA GLU A 551 14.91 32.68 -36.84
C GLU A 551 16.34 32.51 -36.28
N MET A 552 17.38 32.94 -37.02
CA MET A 552 18.78 32.85 -36.54
C MET A 552 19.15 33.99 -35.57
N THR A 553 18.48 35.13 -35.70
CA THR A 553 18.65 36.29 -34.82
C THR A 553 17.25 36.87 -34.59
N PRO A 554 16.51 36.37 -33.57
CA PRO A 554 15.05 36.49 -33.44
C PRO A 554 14.60 37.92 -33.21
N SER A 555 14.63 38.70 -34.27
CA SER A 555 14.39 40.13 -34.30
C SER A 555 13.96 40.60 -35.69
N VAL A 556 13.24 41.72 -35.71
CA VAL A 556 12.85 42.47 -36.90
C VAL A 556 13.21 43.93 -36.66
N ALA A 557 13.58 44.67 -37.69
CA ALA A 557 13.80 46.11 -37.57
C ALA A 557 13.35 46.88 -38.81
N TRP A 558 12.74 48.04 -38.56
CA TRP A 558 12.51 49.10 -39.53
C TRP A 558 13.45 50.25 -39.19
N ASN A 559 14.21 50.73 -40.17
CA ASN A 559 15.18 51.81 -40.01
C ASN A 559 14.72 53.04 -40.79
N ASN A 560 15.09 54.23 -40.34
CA ASN A 560 14.76 55.51 -40.98
C ASN A 560 13.24 55.72 -41.16
N VAL A 561 12.47 55.49 -40.09
CA VAL A 561 11.00 55.58 -40.10
C VAL A 561 10.59 57.02 -39.82
N TYR A 562 10.79 57.89 -40.82
CA TYR A 562 10.46 59.31 -40.77
C TYR A 562 9.04 59.56 -41.28
N VAL A 563 8.19 60.13 -40.44
CA VAL A 563 6.77 60.36 -40.71
C VAL A 563 6.58 61.65 -41.53
N ASN A 564 5.55 61.68 -42.39
CA ASN A 564 5.23 62.84 -43.23
C ASN A 564 4.79 64.08 -42.41
N GLU A 565 4.96 65.29 -42.97
CA GLU A 565 4.75 66.56 -42.26
C GLU A 565 3.29 66.81 -41.80
N GLU A 566 2.31 66.15 -42.41
CA GLU A 566 0.90 66.25 -42.00
C GLU A 566 0.63 65.48 -40.71
N LEU A 567 1.24 64.29 -40.60
CA LEU A 567 1.14 63.42 -39.42
C LEU A 567 2.03 63.90 -38.27
N THR A 568 3.09 64.68 -38.51
CA THR A 568 3.91 65.28 -37.43
C THR A 568 3.18 66.37 -36.63
N LYS A 569 1.98 66.78 -37.06
CA LYS A 569 1.15 67.80 -36.38
C LYS A 569 -0.01 67.19 -35.57
N LYS A 570 0.02 65.86 -35.39
CA LYS A 570 -1.01 65.02 -34.78
C LYS A 570 -0.40 64.20 -33.63
N ASN A 571 -1.24 63.62 -32.78
CA ASN A 571 -0.80 62.68 -31.74
C ASN A 571 -0.43 61.35 -32.42
N PHE A 572 0.86 61.12 -32.68
CA PHE A 572 1.36 60.01 -33.48
C PHE A 572 2.26 59.08 -32.66
N VAL A 573 1.86 57.81 -32.54
CA VAL A 573 2.61 56.77 -31.82
C VAL A 573 2.72 55.50 -32.66
N PHE A 574 3.92 54.91 -32.73
CA PHE A 574 4.13 53.59 -33.34
C PHE A 574 3.76 52.45 -32.38
N LYS A 575 3.08 51.43 -32.91
CA LYS A 575 2.81 50.14 -32.30
C LYS A 575 3.33 48.99 -33.18
N VAL A 576 3.43 47.80 -32.61
CA VAL A 576 3.75 46.57 -33.37
C VAL A 576 2.74 45.47 -33.05
N LYS A 577 2.40 44.65 -34.04
CA LYS A 577 1.58 43.45 -33.86
C LYS A 577 2.31 42.21 -34.38
N GLU A 578 2.17 41.09 -33.67
CA GLU A 578 2.60 39.77 -34.15
C GLU A 578 1.49 39.15 -34.99
N VAL A 579 1.82 38.72 -36.21
CA VAL A 579 0.85 38.21 -37.19
C VAL A 579 1.34 36.97 -37.95
N ASP A 580 0.42 36.28 -38.61
CA ASP A 580 0.72 35.25 -39.61
C ASP A 580 1.12 35.84 -40.99
N ASP A 581 1.30 34.99 -41.99
CA ASP A 581 1.67 35.39 -43.36
C ASP A 581 0.55 36.15 -44.12
N LYS A 582 -0.66 36.20 -43.55
CA LYS A 582 -1.85 36.87 -44.10
C LYS A 582 -2.21 38.15 -43.32
N GLY A 583 -1.51 38.45 -42.23
CA GLY A 583 -1.75 39.62 -41.38
C GLY A 583 -2.82 39.43 -40.30
N ASN A 584 -3.22 38.20 -39.99
CA ASN A 584 -4.08 37.88 -38.84
C ASN A 584 -3.23 37.81 -37.56
N PRO A 585 -3.79 38.12 -36.36
CA PRO A 585 -3.08 37.92 -35.09
C PRO A 585 -2.48 36.51 -34.98
N TRP A 586 -1.19 36.44 -34.63
CA TRP A 586 -0.48 35.16 -34.59
C TRP A 586 -0.96 34.29 -33.42
N GLU A 587 -1.31 33.04 -33.71
CA GLU A 587 -1.63 32.01 -32.71
C GLU A 587 -1.23 30.62 -33.22
N ASP A 588 -0.93 29.71 -32.31
CA ASP A 588 -0.65 28.29 -32.55
C ASP A 588 -1.28 27.46 -31.41
N LYS A 589 -2.62 27.49 -31.38
CA LYS A 589 -3.45 26.93 -30.30
C LYS A 589 -3.23 25.43 -30.09
N GLU A 590 -3.00 24.68 -31.17
CA GLU A 590 -2.70 23.24 -31.13
C GLU A 590 -1.40 22.94 -30.36
N ASN A 591 -0.44 23.86 -30.40
CA ASN A 591 0.85 23.74 -29.71
C ASN A 591 0.95 24.62 -28.45
N GLY A 592 -0.18 25.10 -27.91
CA GLY A 592 -0.22 25.79 -26.61
C GLY A 592 0.06 27.28 -26.62
N TYR A 593 -0.09 27.95 -27.76
CA TYR A 593 0.09 29.40 -27.88
C TYR A 593 -1.18 30.08 -28.40
N SER A 594 -1.85 30.85 -27.54
CA SER A 594 -2.97 31.72 -27.96
C SER A 594 -2.49 33.16 -28.15
N LYS A 595 -3.12 33.90 -29.07
CA LYS A 595 -2.80 35.32 -29.33
C LYS A 595 -3.01 36.21 -28.09
N GLU A 596 -3.90 35.81 -27.19
CA GLU A 596 -4.18 36.46 -25.91
C GLU A 596 -3.02 36.32 -24.91
N ASP A 597 -2.10 35.36 -25.14
CA ASP A 597 -0.93 35.06 -24.30
C ASP A 597 0.39 35.66 -24.85
N THR A 598 0.28 36.48 -25.90
CA THR A 598 1.36 37.26 -26.49
C THR A 598 1.55 38.57 -25.70
N LYS A 599 2.62 38.66 -24.92
CA LYS A 599 2.99 39.87 -24.19
C LYS A 599 3.95 40.73 -25.01
N ILE A 600 3.51 41.93 -25.38
CA ILE A 600 4.32 42.97 -26.02
C ILE A 600 4.74 43.98 -24.96
N ILE A 601 6.05 44.21 -24.80
CA ILE A 601 6.62 45.22 -23.89
C ILE A 601 7.41 46.23 -24.73
N GLU A 602 7.05 47.51 -24.66
CA GLU A 602 7.86 48.59 -25.22
C GLU A 602 8.91 49.07 -24.20
N VAL A 603 10.13 49.31 -24.66
CA VAL A 603 11.17 50.02 -23.92
C VAL A 603 11.59 51.23 -24.77
N ALA A 604 11.16 52.42 -24.34
CA ALA A 604 11.34 53.65 -25.10
C ALA A 604 12.70 54.33 -24.84
N ASN A 605 13.30 54.88 -25.90
CA ASN A 605 14.40 55.85 -25.84
C ASN A 605 14.12 56.95 -26.89
N ALA A 606 14.63 58.16 -26.67
CA ALA A 606 14.21 59.38 -27.37
C ALA A 606 14.45 59.40 -28.91
N THR A 607 15.21 58.44 -29.46
CA THR A 607 15.52 58.37 -30.91
C THR A 607 15.36 56.98 -31.53
N ALA A 608 15.05 55.96 -30.73
CA ALA A 608 14.88 54.56 -31.19
C ALA A 608 13.93 53.80 -30.25
N LYS A 609 13.05 52.96 -30.82
CA LYS A 609 12.13 52.10 -30.07
C LYS A 609 12.57 50.65 -30.08
N LEU A 610 12.45 49.98 -28.93
CA LEU A 610 12.64 48.55 -28.78
C LEU A 610 11.37 47.90 -28.22
N PHE A 611 10.83 46.93 -28.94
CA PHE A 611 9.72 46.09 -28.50
C PHE A 611 10.25 44.69 -28.18
N THR A 612 9.81 44.09 -27.08
CA THR A 612 10.04 42.67 -26.77
C THR A 612 8.71 41.95 -26.81
N VAL A 613 8.61 40.90 -27.64
CA VAL A 613 7.37 40.14 -27.85
C VAL A 613 7.57 38.71 -27.38
N THR A 614 6.87 38.33 -26.31
CA THR A 614 6.98 37.02 -25.66
C THR A 614 5.70 36.24 -25.88
N ASN A 615 5.77 35.01 -26.39
CA ASN A 615 4.62 34.09 -26.36
C ASN A 615 4.76 33.12 -25.19
N THR A 616 3.68 33.02 -24.41
CA THR A 616 3.61 32.15 -23.24
C THR A 616 3.04 30.80 -23.63
N TYR A 617 3.78 29.72 -23.36
CA TYR A 617 3.29 28.36 -23.55
C TYR A 617 2.31 28.00 -22.44
N LYS A 618 1.13 27.52 -22.83
CA LYS A 618 0.17 26.83 -21.96
C LYS A 618 0.06 25.37 -22.40
N LYS A 619 0.02 24.44 -21.45
CA LYS A 619 -0.18 23.02 -21.76
C LYS A 619 -1.55 22.82 -22.41
N VAL A 620 -1.60 22.06 -23.50
CA VAL A 620 -2.85 21.66 -24.18
C VAL A 620 -3.11 20.19 -23.85
N ASP A 621 -4.09 19.92 -23.01
CA ASP A 621 -4.56 18.56 -22.74
C ASP A 621 -5.68 18.20 -23.71
N THR A 622 -5.33 17.50 -24.80
CA THR A 622 -6.29 16.95 -25.76
C THR A 622 -6.87 15.62 -25.28
N GLU A 623 -8.13 15.34 -25.64
CA GLU A 623 -8.77 14.04 -25.43
C GLU A 623 -8.09 12.94 -26.27
N LYS A 624 -8.20 11.70 -25.80
CA LYS A 624 -7.61 10.48 -26.36
C LYS A 624 -8.70 9.43 -26.53
N ASN A 625 -8.66 8.72 -27.64
CA ASN A 625 -9.50 7.55 -27.86
C ASN A 625 -8.97 6.40 -27.01
N ILE A 626 -9.84 5.73 -26.25
CA ILE A 626 -9.55 4.44 -25.62
C ILE A 626 -10.74 3.49 -25.80
N THR A 627 -10.45 2.19 -25.75
CA THR A 627 -11.45 1.12 -25.90
C THR A 627 -11.66 0.39 -24.58
N ILE A 628 -12.93 0.21 -24.16
CA ILE A 628 -13.29 -0.54 -22.95
C ILE A 628 -14.16 -1.75 -23.34
N SER A 629 -13.66 -2.95 -23.04
CA SER A 629 -14.31 -4.25 -23.28
C SER A 629 -14.78 -4.89 -21.99
N LYS A 630 -15.92 -5.59 -22.04
CA LYS A 630 -16.51 -6.32 -20.93
C LYS A 630 -16.72 -7.75 -21.37
N VAL A 631 -15.88 -8.69 -20.94
CA VAL A 631 -15.80 -10.04 -21.55
C VAL A 631 -15.99 -11.16 -20.55
N ASN A 632 -16.33 -12.36 -21.02
CA ASN A 632 -16.18 -13.59 -20.24
C ASN A 632 -14.74 -14.12 -20.27
N ILE A 633 -14.44 -15.17 -19.50
CA ILE A 633 -13.11 -15.80 -19.45
C ILE A 633 -12.61 -16.34 -20.82
N GLY A 634 -13.51 -16.56 -21.78
CA GLY A 634 -13.19 -16.93 -23.17
C GLY A 634 -12.95 -15.73 -24.10
N GLY A 635 -13.01 -14.49 -23.59
CA GLY A 635 -12.81 -13.27 -24.38
C GLY A 635 -14.01 -12.82 -25.22
N THR A 636 -15.19 -13.40 -25.03
CA THR A 636 -16.42 -12.96 -25.72
C THR A 636 -17.03 -11.76 -24.99
N GLU A 637 -17.39 -10.69 -25.71
CA GLU A 637 -18.06 -9.51 -25.12
C GLU A 637 -19.41 -9.88 -24.49
N LEU A 638 -19.72 -9.21 -23.39
CA LEU A 638 -20.90 -9.40 -22.56
C LEU A 638 -21.73 -8.12 -22.58
N LYS A 639 -22.99 -8.25 -22.98
CA LYS A 639 -23.99 -7.18 -22.91
C LYS A 639 -24.59 -7.03 -21.51
N ASP A 640 -25.35 -5.95 -21.33
CA ASP A 640 -26.19 -5.68 -20.16
C ASP A 640 -25.45 -5.34 -18.85
N ALA A 641 -24.11 -5.23 -18.85
CA ALA A 641 -23.34 -4.66 -17.74
C ALA A 641 -23.53 -3.14 -17.69
N LYS A 642 -23.77 -2.56 -16.52
CA LYS A 642 -23.87 -1.10 -16.34
C LYS A 642 -22.54 -0.54 -15.87
N ILE A 643 -21.92 0.30 -16.70
CA ILE A 643 -20.55 0.79 -16.51
C ILE A 643 -20.55 2.31 -16.29
N GLU A 644 -19.77 2.76 -15.33
CA GLU A 644 -19.43 4.16 -15.09
C GLU A 644 -17.91 4.34 -15.07
N ILE A 645 -17.42 5.39 -15.71
CA ILE A 645 -16.05 5.89 -15.51
C ILE A 645 -16.14 7.15 -14.66
N ARG A 646 -15.36 7.16 -13.58
CA ARG A 646 -15.33 8.22 -12.57
C ARG A 646 -13.95 8.84 -12.46
N ASN A 647 -13.88 10.00 -11.83
CA ASN A 647 -12.64 10.70 -11.53
C ASN A 647 -11.71 9.87 -10.60
N GLU A 648 -10.49 10.37 -10.39
CA GLU A 648 -9.48 9.70 -9.56
C GLU A 648 -9.92 9.44 -8.10
N SER A 649 -10.80 10.29 -7.54
CA SER A 649 -11.35 10.09 -6.19
C SER A 649 -12.47 9.05 -6.13
N GLY A 650 -13.19 8.82 -7.24
CA GLY A 650 -14.34 7.89 -7.33
C GLY A 650 -15.70 8.54 -7.04
N ASP A 651 -15.74 9.83 -6.71
CA ASP A 651 -16.93 10.55 -6.24
C ASP A 651 -17.78 11.16 -7.35
N GLN A 652 -17.22 11.36 -8.55
CA GLN A 652 -17.91 12.04 -9.67
C GLN A 652 -17.69 11.30 -10.98
N LEU A 653 -18.71 11.26 -11.84
CA LEU A 653 -18.60 10.78 -13.21
C LEU A 653 -17.56 11.60 -13.99
N ALA A 654 -16.73 10.89 -14.76
CA ALA A 654 -15.77 11.51 -15.65
C ALA A 654 -16.48 12.09 -16.87
N LYS A 655 -16.01 13.26 -17.33
CA LYS A 655 -16.46 13.87 -18.59
C LYS A 655 -15.58 13.41 -19.74
N GLY A 656 -16.21 13.16 -20.88
CA GLY A 656 -15.55 12.74 -22.12
C GLY A 656 -16.55 12.72 -23.26
N LYS A 657 -16.29 11.91 -24.30
CA LYS A 657 -17.29 11.60 -25.33
C LYS A 657 -17.56 10.10 -25.42
N ILE A 658 -18.82 9.77 -25.69
CA ILE A 658 -19.28 8.41 -26.06
C ILE A 658 -19.80 8.52 -27.50
N ASP A 659 -19.27 7.69 -28.40
CA ASP A 659 -19.67 7.67 -29.81
C ASP A 659 -19.63 9.06 -30.51
N GLY A 660 -18.72 9.94 -30.04
CA GLY A 660 -18.56 11.33 -30.52
C GLY A 660 -19.41 12.39 -29.80
N GLU A 661 -20.35 12.01 -28.94
CA GLU A 661 -21.18 12.94 -28.17
C GLU A 661 -20.58 13.25 -26.79
N ALA A 662 -20.42 14.54 -26.46
CA ALA A 662 -19.82 14.97 -25.19
C ALA A 662 -20.81 14.83 -24.01
N GLY A 663 -20.38 14.18 -22.93
CA GLY A 663 -21.25 13.88 -21.79
C GLY A 663 -20.54 13.26 -20.58
N ASP A 664 -21.34 12.65 -19.70
CA ASP A 664 -20.85 11.79 -18.62
C ASP A 664 -20.53 10.39 -19.17
N LEU A 665 -19.40 9.83 -18.74
CA LEU A 665 -18.95 8.50 -19.18
C LEU A 665 -19.68 7.38 -18.44
N LYS A 666 -20.95 7.14 -18.82
CA LYS A 666 -21.81 6.06 -18.31
C LYS A 666 -22.59 5.39 -19.45
N TRP A 667 -22.58 4.06 -19.51
CA TRP A 667 -23.32 3.30 -20.53
C TRP A 667 -23.68 1.88 -20.04
N THR A 668 -24.48 1.18 -20.85
CA THR A 668 -24.71 -0.28 -20.72
C THR A 668 -23.91 -0.99 -21.81
N SER A 669 -23.19 -2.06 -21.46
CA SER A 669 -22.36 -2.82 -22.41
C SER A 669 -23.21 -3.53 -23.48
N THR A 670 -22.60 -3.78 -24.63
CA THR A 670 -23.19 -4.45 -25.79
C THR A 670 -22.32 -5.64 -26.19
N GLU A 671 -22.68 -6.35 -27.27
CA GLU A 671 -21.89 -7.46 -27.85
C GLU A 671 -20.63 -6.96 -28.60
N THR A 672 -20.18 -5.74 -28.31
CA THR A 672 -19.06 -5.03 -28.93
C THR A 672 -18.36 -4.15 -27.90
N ALA A 673 -17.03 -4.04 -27.99
CA ALA A 673 -16.26 -3.09 -27.18
C ALA A 673 -16.78 -1.64 -27.35
N LYS A 674 -16.64 -0.82 -26.31
CA LYS A 674 -17.05 0.59 -26.33
C LYS A 674 -15.84 1.51 -26.48
N GLU A 675 -15.82 2.29 -27.54
CA GLU A 675 -14.88 3.40 -27.74
C GLU A 675 -15.36 4.64 -26.97
N ILE A 676 -14.43 5.33 -26.29
CA ILE A 676 -14.67 6.61 -25.62
C ILE A 676 -13.52 7.59 -25.86
N GLU A 677 -13.81 8.88 -25.80
CA GLU A 677 -12.81 9.94 -25.78
C GLU A 677 -12.66 10.52 -24.38
N ILE A 678 -11.45 10.49 -23.82
CA ILE A 678 -11.17 10.95 -22.45
C ILE A 678 -9.80 11.63 -22.37
N ARG A 679 -9.60 12.58 -21.45
CA ARG A 679 -8.30 13.25 -21.30
C ARG A 679 -7.26 12.33 -20.64
N PRO A 680 -5.95 12.57 -20.82
CA PRO A 680 -4.91 11.93 -20.01
C PRO A 680 -5.15 12.19 -18.52
N GLY A 681 -5.08 11.15 -17.69
CA GLY A 681 -5.42 11.22 -16.28
C GLY A 681 -5.66 9.85 -15.63
N THR A 682 -5.89 9.84 -14.32
CA THR A 682 -6.29 8.65 -13.56
C THR A 682 -7.82 8.61 -13.43
N TYR A 683 -8.40 7.43 -13.66
CA TYR A 683 -9.84 7.20 -13.64
C TYR A 683 -10.19 5.95 -12.85
N THR A 684 -11.40 5.94 -12.31
CA THR A 684 -11.96 4.79 -11.59
C THR A 684 -13.06 4.17 -12.46
N PHE A 685 -12.89 2.91 -12.86
CA PHE A 685 -13.98 2.12 -13.45
C PHE A 685 -14.85 1.60 -12.32
N TYR A 686 -16.16 1.81 -12.43
CA TYR A 686 -17.17 1.34 -11.49
C TYR A 686 -18.26 0.59 -12.26
N GLU A 687 -18.48 -0.68 -11.92
CA GLU A 687 -19.60 -1.44 -12.43
C GLU A 687 -20.80 -1.25 -11.50
N GLU A 688 -21.90 -0.68 -11.98
CA GLU A 688 -23.14 -0.55 -11.21
C GLU A 688 -23.81 -1.93 -11.06
N ALA A 689 -23.87 -2.71 -12.14
CA ALA A 689 -24.42 -4.06 -12.19
C ALA A 689 -23.72 -4.90 -13.27
N ALA A 690 -23.44 -6.17 -12.96
CA ALA A 690 -22.89 -7.14 -13.90
C ALA A 690 -23.95 -7.78 -14.81
N PRO A 691 -23.54 -8.42 -15.92
CA PRO A 691 -24.42 -9.26 -16.74
C PRO A 691 -25.06 -10.42 -15.96
N GLU A 692 -26.20 -10.90 -16.44
CA GLU A 692 -26.89 -12.05 -15.82
C GLU A 692 -26.01 -13.31 -15.81
N GLY A 693 -25.93 -13.98 -14.65
CA GLY A 693 -25.08 -15.16 -14.46
C GLY A 693 -23.61 -14.86 -14.13
N TYR A 694 -23.20 -13.58 -14.08
CA TYR A 694 -21.84 -13.15 -13.75
C TYR A 694 -21.77 -12.43 -12.40
N GLN A 695 -20.57 -12.40 -11.81
CA GLN A 695 -20.25 -11.68 -10.58
C GLN A 695 -19.85 -10.25 -10.91
N LYS A 696 -20.36 -9.29 -10.13
CA LYS A 696 -19.95 -7.89 -10.17
C LYS A 696 -18.51 -7.69 -9.72
N VAL A 697 -17.80 -6.85 -10.46
CA VAL A 697 -16.45 -6.37 -10.15
C VAL A 697 -16.55 -5.08 -9.31
N THR A 698 -15.80 -5.02 -8.20
CA THR A 698 -15.65 -3.78 -7.43
C THR A 698 -14.88 -2.73 -8.22
N GLU A 699 -14.87 -1.50 -7.74
CA GLU A 699 -14.09 -0.43 -8.39
C GLU A 699 -12.61 -0.79 -8.58
N LEU A 700 -12.06 -0.34 -9.70
CA LEU A 700 -10.67 -0.50 -10.12
C LEU A 700 -10.18 0.81 -10.73
N LYS A 701 -8.87 1.08 -10.68
CA LYS A 701 -8.29 2.32 -11.22
C LYS A 701 -7.37 2.05 -12.40
N PHE A 702 -7.50 2.88 -13.42
CA PHE A 702 -6.67 2.87 -14.62
C PHE A 702 -6.20 4.29 -14.94
N LYS A 703 -5.12 4.41 -15.72
CA LYS A 703 -4.54 5.67 -16.14
C LYS A 703 -4.43 5.70 -17.66
N VAL A 704 -4.81 6.83 -18.24
CA VAL A 704 -4.61 7.18 -19.66
C VAL A 704 -3.42 8.13 -19.75
N ASP A 705 -2.43 7.81 -20.59
CA ASP A 705 -1.25 8.66 -20.81
C ASP A 705 -1.43 9.72 -21.93
N GLU A 706 -0.42 10.56 -22.17
CA GLU A 706 -0.49 11.61 -23.21
C GLU A 706 -0.53 11.06 -24.65
N SER A 707 -0.20 9.77 -24.85
CA SER A 707 -0.31 9.06 -26.13
C SER A 707 -1.65 8.35 -26.29
N GLY A 708 -2.44 8.20 -25.22
CA GLY A 708 -3.70 7.44 -25.17
C GLY A 708 -3.55 6.01 -24.68
N ASN A 709 -2.37 5.58 -24.22
CA ASN A 709 -2.20 4.23 -23.69
C ASN A 709 -2.87 4.10 -22.31
N VAL A 710 -3.48 2.94 -22.07
CA VAL A 710 -4.12 2.56 -20.81
C VAL A 710 -3.18 1.68 -19.99
N SER A 711 -3.05 2.01 -18.71
CA SER A 711 -2.31 1.21 -17.71
C SER A 711 -3.16 1.04 -16.45
N LEU A 712 -2.98 -0.07 -15.72
CA LEU A 712 -3.63 -0.26 -14.41
C LEU A 712 -2.85 0.49 -13.33
N VAL A 713 -3.56 1.03 -12.33
CA VAL A 713 -2.92 1.54 -11.12
C VAL A 713 -2.66 0.37 -10.18
N ASP A 714 -1.40 0.11 -9.86
CA ASP A 714 -1.04 -1.00 -8.98
C ASP A 714 -1.66 -0.82 -7.59
N GLY A 715 -2.20 -1.92 -7.05
CA GLY A 715 -3.02 -1.93 -5.84
C GLY A 715 -4.54 -1.77 -6.07
N PHE A 716 -4.98 -1.30 -7.25
CA PHE A 716 -6.40 -0.97 -7.52
C PHE A 716 -7.01 -1.78 -8.67
N LYS A 717 -6.91 -3.12 -8.63
CA LYS A 717 -7.42 -4.00 -9.71
C LYS A 717 -8.86 -4.51 -9.51
N GLY A 718 -9.49 -4.20 -8.38
CA GLY A 718 -10.84 -4.67 -8.05
C GLY A 718 -10.92 -6.16 -7.67
N GLN A 719 -12.11 -6.57 -7.19
CA GLN A 719 -12.45 -7.94 -6.77
C GLN A 719 -13.80 -8.35 -7.34
N ASN A 720 -14.04 -9.64 -7.53
CA ASN A 720 -15.37 -10.18 -7.81
C ASN A 720 -16.22 -10.22 -6.52
N GLU A 721 -17.53 -10.50 -6.63
CA GLU A 721 -18.44 -10.69 -5.47
C GLU A 721 -17.92 -11.71 -4.44
N ASP A 722 -17.24 -12.78 -4.89
CA ASP A 722 -16.61 -13.79 -4.04
C ASP A 722 -15.24 -13.38 -3.44
N LYS A 723 -14.87 -12.10 -3.57
CA LYS A 723 -13.61 -11.48 -3.10
C LYS A 723 -12.33 -11.98 -3.78
N THR A 724 -12.42 -12.86 -4.78
CA THR A 724 -11.24 -13.16 -5.62
C THR A 724 -10.87 -11.95 -6.49
N PRO A 725 -9.58 -11.72 -6.82
CA PRO A 725 -9.17 -10.60 -7.66
C PRO A 725 -9.92 -10.57 -8.99
N ALA A 726 -10.32 -9.39 -9.45
CA ALA A 726 -10.92 -9.24 -10.77
C ALA A 726 -9.85 -9.43 -11.85
N THR A 727 -10.24 -10.06 -12.97
CA THR A 727 -9.32 -10.29 -14.10
C THR A 727 -9.40 -9.08 -15.02
N VAL A 728 -8.34 -8.27 -15.04
CA VAL A 728 -8.29 -7.00 -15.77
C VAL A 728 -7.00 -6.92 -16.56
N THR A 729 -7.10 -6.60 -17.85
CA THR A 729 -5.97 -6.38 -18.74
C THR A 729 -6.03 -4.96 -19.29
N ALA A 730 -4.95 -4.20 -19.10
CA ALA A 730 -4.73 -2.93 -19.80
C ALA A 730 -3.54 -3.11 -20.75
N LYS A 731 -3.72 -2.77 -22.02
CA LYS A 731 -2.66 -2.84 -23.02
C LYS A 731 -2.98 -1.89 -24.17
N ASP A 732 -1.96 -1.17 -24.65
CA ASP A 732 -2.10 -0.19 -25.73
C ASP A 732 -3.25 0.78 -25.39
N ASP A 733 -4.18 1.09 -26.28
CA ASP A 733 -5.35 1.95 -26.03
C ASP A 733 -6.55 1.21 -25.35
N LYS A 734 -6.37 -0.04 -24.91
CA LYS A 734 -7.49 -0.92 -24.52
C LYS A 734 -7.47 -1.36 -23.06
N LEU A 735 -8.63 -1.26 -22.41
CA LEU A 735 -8.97 -1.85 -21.12
C LEU A 735 -9.96 -3.01 -21.30
N ILE A 736 -9.67 -4.16 -20.69
CA ILE A 736 -10.51 -5.37 -20.77
C ILE A 736 -10.82 -5.81 -19.33
N ILE A 737 -12.11 -5.86 -18.97
CA ILE A 737 -12.58 -6.35 -17.67
C ILE A 737 -13.30 -7.69 -17.89
N THR A 738 -12.68 -8.76 -17.43
CA THR A 738 -13.16 -10.14 -17.60
C THR A 738 -14.00 -10.58 -16.40
N ASP A 739 -15.28 -10.84 -16.61
CA ASP A 739 -16.18 -11.31 -15.57
C ASP A 739 -16.02 -12.79 -15.24
N LYS A 740 -16.14 -13.06 -13.94
CA LYS A 740 -16.25 -14.41 -13.39
C LYS A 740 -17.71 -14.82 -13.35
N ALA A 741 -18.01 -16.03 -13.83
CA ALA A 741 -19.37 -16.59 -13.71
C ALA A 741 -19.74 -16.82 -12.23
N LYS A 742 -21.03 -16.76 -11.92
CA LYS A 742 -21.58 -17.17 -10.62
C LYS A 742 -21.60 -18.69 -10.53
N ALA A 743 -21.24 -19.23 -9.37
CA ALA A 743 -21.26 -20.66 -9.11
C ALA A 743 -22.71 -21.18 -9.19
N LYS A 744 -22.97 -22.18 -10.05
CA LYS A 744 -24.24 -22.87 -10.12
C LYS A 744 -24.42 -23.73 -8.86
N LYS A 745 -25.62 -23.70 -8.28
CA LYS A 745 -26.00 -24.46 -7.08
C LYS A 745 -27.19 -25.36 -7.37
N GLN A 746 -27.24 -26.50 -6.69
CA GLN A 746 -28.17 -27.58 -6.94
C GLN A 746 -28.51 -28.30 -5.62
N GLU A 747 -29.67 -28.96 -5.58
CA GLU A 747 -30.11 -29.75 -4.44
C GLU A 747 -29.81 -31.24 -4.64
N VAL A 748 -29.54 -31.96 -3.54
CA VAL A 748 -29.34 -33.42 -3.52
C VAL A 748 -30.29 -34.05 -2.51
N VAL A 749 -31.00 -35.10 -2.91
CA VAL A 749 -31.89 -35.88 -2.04
C VAL A 749 -31.14 -37.10 -1.48
N VAL A 750 -31.19 -37.27 -0.17
CA VAL A 750 -30.59 -38.40 0.57
C VAL A 750 -31.68 -39.27 1.17
N SER A 751 -31.58 -40.59 1.00
CA SER A 751 -32.40 -41.57 1.70
C SER A 751 -31.54 -42.37 2.67
N LYS A 752 -31.79 -42.25 3.98
CA LYS A 752 -31.05 -42.99 5.02
C LYS A 752 -31.85 -44.21 5.45
N VAL A 753 -31.33 -45.40 5.16
CA VAL A 753 -32.00 -46.68 5.33
C VAL A 753 -31.13 -47.68 6.06
N SER A 754 -31.72 -48.79 6.48
CA SER A 754 -31.03 -50.00 6.92
C SER A 754 -31.75 -51.22 6.35
N LEU A 755 -31.17 -52.41 6.52
CA LEU A 755 -31.88 -53.66 6.20
C LEU A 755 -32.89 -54.04 7.30
N SER A 756 -33.97 -54.70 6.91
CA SER A 756 -34.89 -55.40 7.81
C SER A 756 -34.15 -56.50 8.59
N ASP A 757 -34.73 -56.98 9.70
CA ASP A 757 -34.05 -57.96 10.57
C ASP A 757 -33.77 -59.32 9.89
N ASP A 758 -34.53 -59.63 8.82
CA ASP A 758 -34.34 -60.79 7.94
C ASP A 758 -33.50 -60.49 6.69
N GLU A 759 -32.95 -59.28 6.59
CA GLU A 759 -32.14 -58.74 5.49
C GLU A 759 -32.84 -58.75 4.10
N THR A 760 -34.18 -58.88 4.04
CA THR A 760 -34.93 -58.99 2.78
C THR A 760 -35.35 -57.66 2.14
N LYS A 761 -35.42 -56.56 2.89
CA LYS A 761 -35.93 -55.25 2.44
C LYS A 761 -35.18 -54.10 3.13
N THR A 762 -35.26 -52.90 2.56
CA THR A 762 -34.79 -51.67 3.22
C THR A 762 -35.89 -51.01 4.04
N VAL A 763 -35.50 -50.34 5.12
CA VAL A 763 -36.38 -49.61 6.05
C VAL A 763 -35.74 -48.25 6.38
N GLY A 764 -36.55 -47.19 6.48
CA GLY A 764 -36.05 -45.84 6.80
C GLY A 764 -35.51 -45.73 8.24
N VAL A 765 -34.33 -45.13 8.39
CA VAL A 765 -33.66 -44.98 9.70
C VAL A 765 -34.14 -43.72 10.41
N VAL A 766 -34.55 -43.85 11.67
CA VAL A 766 -34.97 -42.74 12.54
C VAL A 766 -33.91 -42.50 13.62
N GLY A 767 -33.47 -41.26 13.77
CA GLY A 767 -32.58 -40.83 14.86
C GLY A 767 -31.09 -40.82 14.57
N ALA A 768 -30.65 -41.17 13.34
CA ALA A 768 -29.26 -40.99 12.93
C ALA A 768 -28.90 -39.49 12.85
N SER A 769 -27.69 -39.12 13.25
CA SER A 769 -27.20 -37.73 13.18
C SER A 769 -26.24 -37.58 11.99
N ILE A 770 -26.66 -36.83 10.97
CA ILE A 770 -25.93 -36.66 9.72
C ILE A 770 -25.38 -35.25 9.59
N GLN A 771 -24.17 -35.15 9.06
CA GLN A 771 -23.46 -33.91 8.76
C GLN A 771 -22.89 -33.97 7.34
N ILE A 772 -22.86 -32.84 6.66
CA ILE A 772 -22.24 -32.66 5.34
C ILE A 772 -21.14 -31.62 5.48
N PHE A 773 -19.95 -31.95 5.00
CA PHE A 773 -18.80 -31.04 4.95
C PHE A 773 -18.43 -30.72 3.51
N GLU A 774 -17.93 -29.52 3.27
CA GLU A 774 -17.32 -29.15 1.98
C GLU A 774 -15.88 -29.69 1.93
N GLY A 775 -15.52 -30.37 0.84
CA GLY A 775 -14.22 -31.04 0.67
C GLY A 775 -14.27 -32.56 0.86
N GLU A 776 -13.08 -33.16 0.97
CA GLU A 776 -12.87 -34.63 0.99
C GLU A 776 -12.81 -35.27 2.39
N LYS A 777 -13.04 -34.48 3.44
CA LYS A 777 -13.04 -34.94 4.83
C LYS A 777 -14.06 -34.17 5.68
N ALA A 778 -14.48 -34.79 6.78
CA ALA A 778 -15.20 -34.12 7.87
C ALA A 778 -14.24 -33.26 8.73
N GLU A 779 -13.79 -32.12 8.20
CA GLU A 779 -12.95 -31.15 8.91
C GLU A 779 -13.63 -29.77 8.96
N GLY A 780 -13.65 -29.12 10.13
CA GLY A 780 -14.22 -27.78 10.32
C GLY A 780 -15.68 -27.79 10.80
N ASN A 781 -16.48 -26.84 10.31
CA ASN A 781 -17.93 -26.78 10.59
C ASN A 781 -18.71 -27.42 9.42
N PRO A 782 -19.76 -28.22 9.69
CA PRO A 782 -20.58 -28.79 8.63
C PRO A 782 -21.40 -27.70 7.92
N ILE A 783 -21.51 -27.80 6.59
CA ILE A 783 -22.32 -26.90 5.76
C ILE A 783 -23.83 -27.23 5.83
N HIS A 784 -24.18 -28.46 6.25
CA HIS A 784 -25.55 -28.90 6.52
C HIS A 784 -25.52 -30.00 7.58
N SER A 785 -26.54 -30.07 8.43
CA SER A 785 -26.70 -31.18 9.39
C SER A 785 -28.16 -31.42 9.72
N TRP A 786 -28.53 -32.68 9.99
CA TRP A 786 -29.88 -33.05 10.39
C TRP A 786 -29.91 -34.34 11.21
N LYS A 787 -31.05 -34.60 11.85
CA LYS A 787 -31.39 -35.93 12.38
C LYS A 787 -32.44 -36.59 11.50
N THR A 788 -32.29 -37.87 11.22
CA THR A 788 -33.20 -38.59 10.31
C THR A 788 -34.55 -38.89 10.97
N ASP A 789 -35.63 -38.79 10.19
CA ASP A 789 -37.01 -39.08 10.62
C ASP A 789 -37.62 -40.31 9.93
N GLY A 790 -36.79 -41.10 9.23
CA GLY A 790 -37.22 -42.24 8.41
C GLY A 790 -37.68 -41.87 6.99
N LYS A 791 -37.57 -40.61 6.55
CA LYS A 791 -37.88 -40.16 5.19
C LYS A 791 -36.64 -39.64 4.45
N ASP A 792 -36.84 -39.36 3.16
CA ASP A 792 -35.85 -38.67 2.32
C ASP A 792 -35.63 -37.23 2.80
N HIS A 793 -34.38 -36.77 2.78
CA HIS A 793 -33.97 -35.43 3.19
C HIS A 793 -33.26 -34.69 2.06
N THR A 794 -33.60 -33.42 1.84
CA THR A 794 -32.96 -32.59 0.81
C THR A 794 -31.82 -31.75 1.41
N ILE A 795 -30.65 -31.84 0.78
CA ILE A 795 -29.50 -30.96 1.01
C ILE A 795 -29.60 -29.80 -0.01
N PRO A 796 -29.84 -28.56 0.43
CA PRO A 796 -29.94 -27.42 -0.48
C PRO A 796 -28.56 -26.82 -0.80
N ASN A 797 -28.50 -26.00 -1.85
CA ASN A 797 -27.40 -25.06 -2.13
C ASN A 797 -25.99 -25.66 -2.36
N LEU A 798 -25.88 -26.94 -2.77
CA LEU A 798 -24.59 -27.53 -3.12
C LEU A 798 -24.10 -26.98 -4.47
N GLU A 799 -22.93 -26.36 -4.49
CA GLU A 799 -22.27 -25.94 -5.72
C GLU A 799 -21.88 -27.12 -6.60
N VAL A 800 -22.13 -26.98 -7.90
CA VAL A 800 -21.87 -27.99 -8.92
C VAL A 800 -20.37 -28.28 -9.05
N GLY A 801 -20.00 -29.55 -9.16
CA GLY A 801 -18.63 -30.03 -9.34
C GLY A 801 -17.75 -30.00 -8.09
N LYS A 802 -18.17 -29.33 -7.00
CA LYS A 802 -17.48 -29.42 -5.71
C LYS A 802 -17.68 -30.80 -5.07
N LYS A 803 -16.67 -31.21 -4.29
CA LYS A 803 -16.69 -32.43 -3.47
C LYS A 803 -17.28 -32.12 -2.10
N TYR A 804 -18.10 -33.05 -1.61
CA TYR A 804 -18.71 -33.00 -0.30
C TYR A 804 -18.49 -34.32 0.42
N THR A 805 -18.25 -34.26 1.72
CA THR A 805 -18.14 -35.44 2.58
C THR A 805 -19.42 -35.63 3.35
N PHE A 806 -20.01 -36.82 3.22
CA PHE A 806 -21.09 -37.28 4.07
C PHE A 806 -20.49 -37.89 5.34
N HIS A 807 -20.93 -37.43 6.50
CA HIS A 807 -20.48 -37.91 7.80
C HIS A 807 -21.69 -38.32 8.66
N GLU A 808 -21.68 -39.53 9.20
CA GLU A 808 -22.66 -39.99 10.18
C GLU A 808 -22.03 -40.03 11.57
N GLU A 809 -22.28 -38.98 12.35
CA GLU A 809 -21.76 -38.80 13.71
C GLU A 809 -22.30 -39.88 14.66
N THR A 810 -23.58 -40.22 14.56
CA THR A 810 -24.22 -41.24 15.40
C THR A 810 -25.27 -42.04 14.63
N ALA A 811 -25.17 -43.36 14.63
CA ALA A 811 -26.27 -44.25 14.26
C ALA A 811 -27.15 -44.60 15.48
N PRO A 812 -28.43 -44.97 15.29
CA PRO A 812 -29.28 -45.52 16.35
C PRO A 812 -28.82 -46.90 16.87
N THR A 813 -29.24 -47.25 18.08
CA THR A 813 -28.93 -48.56 18.70
C THR A 813 -29.28 -49.73 17.78
N GLY A 814 -28.34 -50.67 17.62
CA GLY A 814 -28.49 -51.85 16.76
C GLY A 814 -28.07 -51.64 15.30
N LEU A 815 -27.59 -50.45 14.93
CA LEU A 815 -26.99 -50.13 13.63
C LEU A 815 -25.56 -49.62 13.81
N LYS A 816 -24.73 -49.80 12.78
CA LYS A 816 -23.38 -49.22 12.69
C LYS A 816 -23.44 -48.02 11.76
N ALA A 817 -22.93 -46.88 12.22
CA ALA A 817 -22.77 -45.68 11.41
C ALA A 817 -21.95 -45.97 10.14
N VAL A 818 -22.36 -45.37 9.03
CA VAL A 818 -21.57 -45.37 7.80
C VAL A 818 -20.34 -44.49 7.99
N THR A 819 -19.15 -45.02 7.69
CA THR A 819 -17.93 -44.22 7.64
C THR A 819 -17.95 -43.24 6.47
N ASP A 820 -17.30 -42.11 6.66
CA ASP A 820 -17.19 -41.00 5.70
C ASP A 820 -16.96 -41.43 4.24
N PHE A 821 -17.76 -40.84 3.35
CA PHE A 821 -17.61 -40.99 1.91
C PHE A 821 -17.78 -39.66 1.18
N VAL A 822 -17.21 -39.56 -0.01
CA VAL A 822 -17.15 -38.32 -0.79
C VAL A 822 -18.02 -38.42 -2.03
N PHE A 823 -18.84 -37.40 -2.26
CA PHE A 823 -19.71 -37.26 -3.43
C PHE A 823 -19.57 -35.88 -4.09
N THR A 824 -19.94 -35.80 -5.36
CA THR A 824 -20.07 -34.56 -6.15
C THR A 824 -21.48 -34.47 -6.74
N VAL A 825 -21.90 -33.28 -7.19
CA VAL A 825 -23.17 -33.04 -7.88
C VAL A 825 -22.96 -32.33 -9.21
N ASP A 826 -23.66 -32.72 -10.28
CA ASP A 826 -23.56 -32.13 -11.61
C ASP A 826 -24.57 -31.00 -11.88
N GLU A 827 -24.52 -30.39 -13.07
CA GLU A 827 -25.44 -29.30 -13.48
C GLU A 827 -26.93 -29.69 -13.54
N LYS A 828 -27.26 -30.98 -13.42
CA LYS A 828 -28.64 -31.51 -13.45
C LYS A 828 -29.09 -32.04 -12.09
N GLY A 829 -28.22 -32.01 -11.08
CA GLY A 829 -28.47 -32.61 -9.76
C GLY A 829 -28.17 -34.10 -9.68
N ALA A 830 -27.52 -34.69 -10.69
CA ALA A 830 -27.05 -36.06 -10.59
C ALA A 830 -25.85 -36.12 -9.63
N VAL A 831 -25.94 -37.02 -8.64
CA VAL A 831 -24.86 -37.31 -7.71
C VAL A 831 -23.83 -38.22 -8.37
N LYS A 832 -22.55 -38.05 -8.04
CA LYS A 832 -21.47 -39.00 -8.37
C LYS A 832 -20.67 -39.31 -7.10
N LEU A 833 -20.39 -40.60 -6.86
CA LEU A 833 -19.55 -41.07 -5.75
C LEU A 833 -18.08 -41.07 -6.19
N GLU A 834 -17.19 -40.50 -5.38
CA GLU A 834 -15.74 -40.47 -5.63
C GLU A 834 -14.98 -41.55 -4.84
N LYS A 835 -15.51 -41.98 -3.68
CA LYS A 835 -14.95 -43.04 -2.84
C LYS A 835 -16.07 -43.82 -2.17
N THR A 836 -16.01 -45.16 -2.22
CA THR A 836 -17.15 -46.04 -1.86
C THR A 836 -16.85 -47.09 -0.79
N SER A 837 -15.62 -47.19 -0.29
CA SER A 837 -15.31 -48.10 0.82
C SER A 837 -15.89 -47.52 2.11
N THR A 838 -17.00 -48.11 2.58
CA THR A 838 -17.67 -47.73 3.83
C THR A 838 -18.00 -48.96 4.68
N THR A 839 -18.38 -48.74 5.93
CA THR A 839 -18.92 -49.76 6.85
C THR A 839 -20.34 -50.24 6.50
N GLY A 840 -21.02 -49.55 5.58
CA GLY A 840 -22.36 -49.89 5.09
C GLY A 840 -22.38 -50.02 3.56
N GLU A 841 -23.52 -49.71 2.94
CA GLU A 841 -23.65 -49.60 1.47
C GLU A 841 -24.04 -48.16 1.10
N VAL A 842 -23.44 -47.64 0.03
CA VAL A 842 -23.80 -46.32 -0.54
C VAL A 842 -23.98 -46.47 -2.04
N LYS A 843 -25.13 -46.05 -2.55
CA LYS A 843 -25.50 -46.17 -3.97
C LYS A 843 -26.38 -45.00 -4.42
N ILE A 844 -26.59 -44.92 -5.72
CA ILE A 844 -27.48 -43.93 -6.35
C ILE A 844 -28.65 -44.68 -6.98
N GLU A 845 -29.86 -44.46 -6.49
CA GLU A 845 -31.10 -45.07 -6.99
C GLU A 845 -32.14 -43.98 -7.23
N GLU A 846 -32.82 -44.00 -8.37
CA GLU A 846 -33.83 -43.00 -8.77
C GLU A 846 -33.35 -41.52 -8.68
N GLY A 847 -32.04 -41.29 -8.81
CA GLY A 847 -31.42 -39.96 -8.68
C GLY A 847 -31.14 -39.51 -7.24
N LYS A 848 -31.44 -40.36 -6.24
CA LYS A 848 -31.19 -40.10 -4.82
C LYS A 848 -29.90 -40.77 -4.35
N LEU A 849 -29.24 -40.15 -3.38
CA LEU A 849 -28.14 -40.77 -2.64
C LEU A 849 -28.71 -41.68 -1.55
N VAL A 850 -28.66 -42.99 -1.76
CA VAL A 850 -29.15 -43.99 -0.79
C VAL A 850 -27.98 -44.47 0.05
N VAL A 851 -28.13 -44.34 1.37
CA VAL A 851 -27.12 -44.68 2.37
C VAL A 851 -27.70 -45.74 3.30
N THR A 852 -27.12 -46.93 3.31
CA THR A 852 -27.61 -48.09 4.05
C THR A 852 -26.69 -48.41 5.23
N ASP A 853 -27.23 -48.38 6.45
CA ASP A 853 -26.52 -48.86 7.64
C ASP A 853 -26.37 -50.38 7.65
N ALA A 854 -25.20 -50.84 8.09
CA ALA A 854 -25.01 -52.22 8.49
C ALA A 854 -25.65 -52.47 9.87
N ILE A 855 -26.26 -53.64 10.03
CA ILE A 855 -26.79 -54.08 11.33
C ILE A 855 -25.63 -54.38 12.29
N ASP A 856 -25.74 -53.90 13.53
CA ASP A 856 -24.76 -54.16 14.60
C ASP A 856 -25.07 -55.44 15.36
N TYR A 857 -24.92 -56.58 14.68
CA TYR A 857 -25.04 -57.90 15.30
C TYR A 857 -23.92 -58.17 16.32
N LYS A 858 -24.30 -58.79 17.43
CA LYS A 858 -23.44 -59.25 18.53
C LYS A 858 -23.46 -60.76 18.59
N LYS A 859 -22.28 -61.38 18.72
CA LYS A 859 -22.14 -62.83 18.83
C LYS A 859 -22.61 -63.32 20.20
N VAL A 860 -23.47 -64.32 20.19
CA VAL A 860 -24.02 -64.98 21.38
C VAL A 860 -23.80 -66.48 21.23
N VAL A 861 -23.23 -67.11 22.25
CA VAL A 861 -22.92 -68.55 22.25
C VAL A 861 -23.89 -69.27 23.19
N ILE A 862 -24.59 -70.26 22.66
CA ILE A 862 -25.60 -71.04 23.39
C ILE A 862 -25.14 -72.50 23.47
N SER A 863 -24.78 -72.91 24.68
CA SER A 863 -24.46 -74.29 25.06
C SER A 863 -25.70 -74.96 25.68
N LYS A 864 -26.06 -76.16 25.22
CA LYS A 864 -27.19 -76.91 25.78
C LYS A 864 -26.65 -78.14 26.49
N VAL A 865 -26.30 -77.99 27.77
CA VAL A 865 -25.58 -79.02 28.53
C VAL A 865 -26.47 -79.85 29.45
N LYS A 866 -26.01 -81.05 29.80
CA LYS A 866 -26.55 -81.84 30.93
C LYS A 866 -25.98 -81.35 32.26
N ILE A 867 -26.57 -81.79 33.37
CA ILE A 867 -26.00 -81.60 34.72
C ILE A 867 -24.58 -82.20 34.73
N GLY A 868 -23.56 -81.36 34.95
CA GLY A 868 -22.14 -81.71 34.81
C GLY A 868 -21.45 -81.14 33.56
N GLY A 869 -22.13 -80.36 32.71
CA GLY A 869 -21.48 -79.48 31.72
C GLY A 869 -21.13 -80.09 30.36
N THR A 870 -21.52 -81.33 30.07
CA THR A 870 -21.36 -81.90 28.71
C THR A 870 -22.52 -81.47 27.80
N GLU A 871 -22.22 -81.05 26.57
CA GLU A 871 -23.24 -80.71 25.55
C GLU A 871 -24.22 -81.87 25.27
N LEU A 872 -25.44 -81.51 24.91
CA LEU A 872 -26.55 -82.40 24.55
C LEU A 872 -27.06 -82.03 23.17
N LYS A 873 -27.02 -83.00 22.26
CA LYS A 873 -27.68 -82.92 20.95
C LYS A 873 -29.17 -83.23 21.01
N ASP A 874 -29.85 -83.02 19.89
CA ASP A 874 -31.24 -83.38 19.62
C ASP A 874 -32.30 -82.56 20.38
N ALA A 875 -31.92 -81.46 21.04
CA ALA A 875 -32.87 -80.48 21.59
C ALA A 875 -33.35 -79.52 20.49
N LYS A 876 -34.65 -79.27 20.36
CA LYS A 876 -35.17 -78.22 19.47
C LYS A 876 -35.23 -76.90 20.23
N ILE A 877 -34.52 -75.90 19.71
CA ILE A 877 -34.35 -74.59 20.34
C ILE A 877 -34.89 -73.51 19.41
N GLU A 878 -35.62 -72.56 20.00
CA GLU A 878 -36.07 -71.33 19.40
C GLU A 878 -35.58 -70.15 20.25
N ILE A 879 -35.04 -69.10 19.63
CA ILE A 879 -34.99 -67.77 20.25
C ILE A 879 -36.20 -67.01 19.75
N ARG A 880 -36.93 -66.41 20.69
CA ARG A 880 -38.12 -65.61 20.46
C ARG A 880 -37.89 -64.15 20.84
N ASN A 881 -38.75 -63.28 20.32
CA ASN A 881 -38.80 -61.87 20.68
C ASN A 881 -39.10 -61.66 22.18
N GLU A 882 -38.98 -60.42 22.67
CA GLU A 882 -39.21 -60.07 24.07
C GLU A 882 -40.60 -60.50 24.62
N SER A 883 -41.64 -60.55 23.77
CA SER A 883 -42.97 -61.01 24.18
C SER A 883 -43.14 -62.54 24.21
N GLY A 884 -42.21 -63.30 23.61
CA GLY A 884 -42.26 -64.76 23.51
C GLY A 884 -43.21 -65.31 22.43
N ASP A 885 -43.85 -64.44 21.64
CA ASP A 885 -44.89 -64.80 20.66
C ASP A 885 -44.36 -65.20 19.28
N GLN A 886 -43.17 -64.73 18.91
CA GLN A 886 -42.61 -64.89 17.56
C GLN A 886 -41.13 -65.25 17.60
N LEU A 887 -40.65 -66.00 16.59
CA LEU A 887 -39.22 -66.25 16.41
C LEU A 887 -38.46 -64.92 16.26
N ALA A 888 -37.39 -64.78 17.02
CA ALA A 888 -36.46 -63.68 16.85
C ALA A 888 -35.71 -63.85 15.53
N LYS A 889 -35.41 -62.72 14.90
CA LYS A 889 -34.56 -62.64 13.71
C LYS A 889 -33.11 -62.38 14.13
N GLY A 890 -32.19 -63.02 13.44
CA GLY A 890 -30.75 -62.88 13.67
C GLY A 890 -29.97 -63.75 12.70
N LYS A 891 -28.71 -64.07 13.04
CA LYS A 891 -27.86 -64.93 12.21
C LYS A 891 -27.57 -66.27 12.89
N ILE A 892 -27.68 -67.35 12.12
CA ILE A 892 -27.18 -68.68 12.48
C ILE A 892 -26.05 -69.03 11.51
N ASP A 893 -24.86 -69.32 12.03
CA ASP A 893 -23.67 -69.66 11.23
C ASP A 893 -23.38 -68.62 10.10
N GLY A 894 -23.70 -67.34 10.36
CA GLY A 894 -23.55 -66.21 9.43
C GLY A 894 -24.75 -65.94 8.50
N VAL A 895 -25.78 -66.78 8.48
CA VAL A 895 -26.96 -66.65 7.61
C VAL A 895 -28.12 -65.97 8.36
N ALA A 896 -28.67 -64.88 7.81
CA ALA A 896 -29.83 -64.19 8.37
C ALA A 896 -31.12 -65.01 8.24
N GLY A 897 -31.95 -65.03 9.29
CA GLY A 897 -33.22 -65.75 9.29
C GLY A 897 -33.87 -65.90 10.66
N ASP A 898 -34.79 -66.86 10.76
CA ASP A 898 -35.41 -67.25 12.02
C ASP A 898 -34.43 -68.02 12.92
N LEU A 899 -34.33 -67.63 14.18
CA LEU A 899 -33.42 -68.24 15.14
C LEU A 899 -33.97 -69.56 15.73
N LYS A 900 -34.05 -70.59 14.88
CA LYS A 900 -34.50 -71.95 15.25
C LYS A 900 -33.52 -73.02 14.77
N TRP A 901 -33.07 -73.91 15.66
CA TRP A 901 -32.17 -75.01 15.32
C TRP A 901 -32.40 -76.25 16.18
N THR A 902 -31.69 -77.34 15.85
CA THR A 902 -31.55 -78.52 16.71
C THR A 902 -30.13 -78.56 17.28
N SER A 903 -29.98 -78.73 18.58
CA SER A 903 -28.67 -78.73 19.25
C SER A 903 -27.78 -79.88 18.79
N THR A 904 -26.47 -79.65 18.83
CA THR A 904 -25.42 -80.60 18.41
C THR A 904 -24.54 -80.96 19.61
N GLU A 905 -23.45 -81.71 19.38
CA GLU A 905 -22.45 -82.03 20.41
C GLU A 905 -21.46 -80.87 20.65
N THR A 906 -21.82 -79.65 20.23
CA THR A 906 -21.06 -78.41 20.30
C THR A 906 -21.99 -77.24 20.62
N ALA A 907 -21.49 -76.20 21.28
CA ALA A 907 -22.19 -74.93 21.42
C ALA A 907 -22.59 -74.36 20.04
N LYS A 908 -23.73 -73.66 19.98
CA LYS A 908 -24.17 -72.94 18.78
C LYS A 908 -23.86 -71.45 18.94
N GLU A 909 -23.10 -70.91 17.99
CA GLU A 909 -22.95 -69.46 17.82
C GLU A 909 -24.10 -68.91 16.99
N ILE A 910 -24.74 -67.87 17.50
CA ILE A 910 -25.75 -67.06 16.80
C ILE A 910 -25.34 -65.58 16.89
N GLU A 911 -25.92 -64.74 16.05
CA GLU A 911 -25.74 -63.28 16.15
C GLU A 911 -27.08 -62.56 16.32
N LEU A 912 -27.15 -61.68 17.32
CA LEU A 912 -28.35 -60.97 17.78
C LEU A 912 -28.08 -59.46 17.82
N LYS A 913 -29.11 -58.64 17.60
CA LYS A 913 -29.01 -57.21 17.93
C LYS A 913 -28.97 -57.02 19.46
N PRO A 914 -28.48 -55.89 19.99
CA PRO A 914 -28.72 -55.52 21.38
C PRO A 914 -30.23 -55.46 21.65
N GLY A 915 -30.70 -56.11 22.71
CA GLY A 915 -32.15 -56.28 22.97
C GLY A 915 -32.48 -57.38 23.98
N THR A 916 -33.77 -57.56 24.26
CA THR A 916 -34.30 -58.62 25.12
C THR A 916 -34.88 -59.75 24.27
N TYR A 917 -34.63 -61.00 24.67
CA TYR A 917 -35.00 -62.21 23.96
C TYR A 917 -35.45 -63.30 24.92
N VAL A 918 -36.18 -64.29 24.39
CA VAL A 918 -36.63 -65.46 25.14
C VAL A 918 -36.06 -66.73 24.50
N PHE A 919 -35.29 -67.51 25.26
CA PHE A 919 -34.90 -68.86 24.88
C PHE A 919 -36.06 -69.82 25.18
N HIS A 920 -36.48 -70.60 24.18
CA HIS A 920 -37.55 -71.59 24.29
C HIS A 920 -37.06 -72.97 23.81
N GLU A 921 -37.28 -74.02 24.61
CA GLU A 921 -36.98 -75.41 24.24
C GLU A 921 -38.28 -76.12 23.80
N GLU A 922 -38.56 -76.10 22.49
CA GLU A 922 -39.75 -76.74 21.89
C GLU A 922 -39.80 -78.25 22.16
N ALA A 923 -38.63 -78.92 22.17
CA ALA A 923 -38.53 -80.33 22.48
C ALA A 923 -37.17 -80.68 23.09
N ALA A 924 -37.19 -81.37 24.23
CA ALA A 924 -35.99 -81.85 24.90
C ALA A 924 -35.40 -83.12 24.25
N PRO A 925 -34.08 -83.37 24.42
CA PRO A 925 -33.45 -84.63 24.03
C PRO A 925 -34.11 -85.83 24.71
N LYS A 926 -34.12 -86.97 24.04
CA LYS A 926 -34.76 -88.21 24.54
C LYS A 926 -34.20 -88.60 25.91
N GLY A 927 -35.09 -88.65 26.92
CA GLY A 927 -34.75 -88.97 28.31
C GLY A 927 -34.60 -87.75 29.23
N TYR A 928 -34.73 -86.53 28.71
CA TYR A 928 -34.69 -85.28 29.47
C TYR A 928 -36.07 -84.61 29.48
N LYS A 929 -36.28 -83.67 30.42
CA LYS A 929 -37.41 -82.73 30.41
C LYS A 929 -36.95 -81.43 29.75
N ALA A 930 -37.88 -80.74 29.08
CA ALA A 930 -37.60 -79.40 28.56
C ALA A 930 -37.38 -78.41 29.70
N VAL A 931 -36.48 -77.46 29.48
CA VAL A 931 -36.32 -76.28 30.34
C VAL A 931 -37.48 -75.33 30.06
N ASN A 932 -37.97 -74.64 31.09
CA ASN A 932 -38.91 -73.53 30.91
C ASN A 932 -38.25 -72.39 30.12
N ASP A 933 -39.06 -71.50 29.57
CA ASP A 933 -38.57 -70.32 28.85
C ASP A 933 -37.64 -69.47 29.73
N VAL A 934 -36.53 -69.00 29.15
CA VAL A 934 -35.51 -68.19 29.83
C VAL A 934 -35.36 -66.86 29.11
N THR A 935 -35.72 -65.77 29.79
CA THR A 935 -35.50 -64.41 29.28
C THR A 935 -34.03 -64.01 29.46
N PHE A 936 -33.44 -63.44 28.42
CA PHE A 936 -32.08 -62.90 28.47
C PHE A 936 -31.97 -61.59 27.68
N LYS A 937 -31.02 -60.76 28.08
CA LYS A 937 -30.68 -59.50 27.42
C LYS A 937 -29.29 -59.57 26.81
N VAL A 938 -29.15 -59.02 25.61
CA VAL A 938 -27.87 -58.76 24.94
C VAL A 938 -27.62 -57.26 24.99
N ASP A 939 -26.47 -56.83 25.52
CA ASP A 939 -26.08 -55.41 25.55
C ASP A 939 -25.31 -54.96 24.29
N GLU A 940 -24.97 -53.68 24.20
CA GLU A 940 -24.25 -53.09 23.06
C GLU A 940 -22.82 -53.63 22.89
N ASN A 941 -22.27 -54.29 23.91
CA ASN A 941 -20.97 -54.99 23.85
C ASN A 941 -21.12 -56.48 23.54
N GLY A 942 -22.35 -56.99 23.41
CA GLY A 942 -22.64 -58.42 23.23
C GLY A 942 -22.61 -59.24 24.53
N LYS A 943 -22.55 -58.60 25.71
CA LYS A 943 -22.67 -59.29 26.99
C LYS A 943 -24.10 -59.83 27.12
N VAL A 944 -24.21 -61.09 27.52
CA VAL A 944 -25.49 -61.76 27.81
C VAL A 944 -25.77 -61.74 29.31
N GLU A 945 -26.99 -61.38 29.68
CA GLU A 945 -27.48 -61.37 31.06
C GLU A 945 -28.85 -62.05 31.13
N VAL A 946 -29.02 -63.05 31.99
CA VAL A 946 -30.31 -63.71 32.23
C VAL A 946 -31.14 -62.84 33.18
N VAL A 947 -32.43 -62.67 32.88
CA VAL A 947 -33.36 -61.75 33.56
C VAL A 947 -34.27 -62.50 34.53
#